data_AF-A0A1E3PWD2-F1
#
_entry.id   AF-A0A1E3PWD2-F1
#
_cell.length_a   1.000
_cell.length_b   1.000
_cell.length_c   1.000
_cell.angle_alpha   90.00
_cell.angle_beta   90.00
_cell.angle_gamma   90.00
#
_symmetry.space_group_name_H-M   'P 1'
#
loop_
_entity.id
_entity.type
_entity.pdbx_description
1 polymer ?
#
loop_
_entity_poly.entity_id
_entity_poly.type
_entity_poly.pdbx_seq_one_letter_code
_entity_poly.pdbx_strand_id
1 'polypeptide(L)'
;MAAPVLSAKKYLFKTCEQASFCRRNRAYADLADSRGAAWDPPYVIDPSTVAFDSGVLQGTIVKTVTDSTGAPNNVEFPFQLVFLESGSARFVVDEKQRVESPIPGFPESLTQRRYNEASKWAVTGDLTPDIGAVESTTDDERKSAVYRVRYGPDGHFEAIVQAKPLQIRFYRDGEPHVILNDRGLFNMDQYRPKPTEMDESKFEDELDVKDMWEENFGGKEDKKPKGPESIALDVTFPGYEHVFGIPEHADQFSLRETRGGDGNHDEPYRLFNVDIFEYEVNSPMAMYGAIPFMQAHKKGSSVAIFWANGAETWIDITKTKPNPEAFGIRKSTQTHWISESGIIDVYILLGPDPSSVYQQYGLLTGFTSLPPIYALGYHQCRWNYNSEEDVLEVDANFDSYDIPYDAIWLDIEYTDGKKYFTWLKSMFPTPEKMMQALDKRKRKLVTIIDPHIKKESGYKVYEGLSKNELALKTDNGEEFNGWCWPGESAWIDTFNPKAVEYWKEQFKSGKYCGHENNLLIWNDMNEPSVFNGPEVSAPRDTIHYGNWEHRDIHNIYGMTFVNATVQAMQARQPRQRPFVLTRSFFAGSQRLGAVWTGDNAATWDYLRIVTPMLLSHSVAGFSFVGADVGGFFGNPTSELLTRWYQAGAFYPFFRGHAHIESKRREPWLPGEPYTSLIRTAIRMRYQLLPSIYTAFHRASFDGVPIIRPLFLLAPDNEDALGIDDQFFFGETGLLVKPIVQEGAMSTEIYLPDEEIYYDYLDQTIYQGIGYKNIEAPLEKIPILARGGHILVRRDRHRRSATLMSHDPLTLVVHLDKTGDAAGVLYLDDGETTSYSRGAYLYRFFIFNVQDNILRSRSMQASSASNKSFEKSIDDVRIEKIIVVGMDTDKLKTNHAVEAFQDRKSWTTDIHITEATDRKASVVTVRDPKIFVTGDWSIQF
;
A
#
# COMPACT_ATOMS: atom_id res chain seq x y z
N MET A 1 37.13 -15.52 10.15
CA MET A 1 35.77 -16.10 10.16
C MET A 1 35.05 -15.57 11.38
N ALA A 2 34.35 -14.44 11.21
CA ALA A 2 33.43 -13.93 12.22
C ALA A 2 32.11 -14.69 12.04
N ALA A 3 31.49 -15.10 13.16
CA ALA A 3 30.17 -15.74 13.14
C ALA A 3 29.16 -14.84 12.39
N PRO A 4 28.18 -15.43 11.66
CA PRO A 4 27.16 -14.65 10.98
C PRO A 4 26.41 -13.83 12.02
N VAL A 5 26.29 -12.53 11.76
CA VAL A 5 25.43 -11.62 12.54
C VAL A 5 24.01 -12.18 12.41
N LEU A 6 23.36 -12.49 13.53
CA LEU A 6 22.06 -13.15 13.58
C LEU A 6 20.99 -12.26 12.94
N SER A 7 20.24 -12.82 11.99
CA SER A 7 19.00 -12.29 11.39
C SER A 7 17.91 -12.01 12.43
N ALA A 8 16.75 -11.51 11.97
CA ALA A 8 15.53 -11.33 12.77
C ALA A 8 15.44 -12.32 13.94
N LYS A 9 15.33 -11.78 15.16
CA LYS A 9 15.29 -12.58 16.38
C LYS A 9 13.95 -13.33 16.46
N LYS A 10 13.80 -14.42 15.70
CA LYS A 10 12.54 -15.17 15.54
C LYS A 10 11.86 -15.52 16.86
N TYR A 11 12.65 -15.81 17.89
CA TYR A 11 12.13 -16.15 19.22
C TYR A 11 11.34 -15.02 19.89
N LEU A 12 11.44 -13.78 19.38
CA LEU A 12 10.65 -12.64 19.82
C LEU A 12 9.26 -12.57 19.17
N PHE A 13 8.98 -13.34 18.12
CA PHE A 13 7.72 -13.28 17.39
C PHE A 13 7.02 -14.64 17.45
N LYS A 14 5.71 -14.64 17.68
CA LYS A 14 4.93 -15.87 17.73
C LYS A 14 4.90 -16.56 16.36
N THR A 15 5.04 -17.87 16.38
CA THR A 15 4.53 -18.79 15.36
C THR A 15 3.03 -19.01 15.54
N CYS A 16 2.33 -19.56 14.54
CA CYS A 16 0.92 -19.88 14.68
C CYS A 16 0.66 -20.86 15.84
N GLU A 17 1.57 -21.81 16.07
CA GLU A 17 1.49 -22.76 17.18
C GLU A 17 1.58 -22.08 18.56
N GLN A 18 2.27 -20.95 18.65
CA GLN A 18 2.41 -20.18 19.88
C GLN A 18 1.26 -19.19 20.11
N ALA A 19 0.52 -18.81 19.07
CA ALA A 19 -0.67 -17.99 19.18
C ALA A 19 -1.90 -18.90 19.36
N SER A 20 -2.46 -18.95 20.57
CA SER A 20 -3.49 -19.94 20.93
C SER A 20 -4.68 -19.98 19.96
N PHE A 21 -5.15 -18.82 19.48
CA PHE A 21 -6.26 -18.75 18.54
C PHE A 21 -5.90 -19.23 17.14
N CYS A 22 -4.67 -19.00 16.67
CA CYS A 22 -4.21 -19.52 15.38
C CYS A 22 -4.09 -21.04 15.44
N ARG A 23 -3.47 -21.57 16.51
CA ARG A 23 -3.37 -23.01 16.78
C ARG A 23 -4.74 -23.69 16.78
N ARG A 24 -5.73 -23.16 17.53
CA ARG A 24 -7.09 -23.71 17.57
C ARG A 24 -7.76 -23.75 16.19
N ASN A 25 -7.68 -22.66 15.42
CA ASN A 25 -8.30 -22.59 14.10
C ASN A 25 -7.56 -23.45 13.05
N ARG A 26 -6.24 -23.59 13.14
CA ARG A 26 -5.50 -24.57 12.31
C ARG A 26 -5.90 -26.01 12.65
N ALA A 27 -6.03 -26.35 13.94
CA ALA A 27 -6.51 -27.67 14.37
C ALA A 27 -7.95 -27.96 13.90
N TYR A 28 -8.82 -26.94 13.88
CA TYR A 28 -10.16 -27.04 13.31
C TYR A 28 -10.13 -27.34 11.80
N ALA A 29 -9.26 -26.65 11.05
CA ALA A 29 -9.05 -26.94 9.63
C ALA A 29 -8.47 -28.35 9.39
N ASP A 30 -7.51 -28.79 10.20
CA ASP A 30 -6.92 -30.13 10.11
C ASP A 30 -7.96 -31.22 10.39
N LEU A 31 -8.86 -30.99 11.35
CA LEU A 31 -9.98 -31.89 11.60
C LEU A 31 -10.91 -31.95 10.38
N ALA A 32 -11.32 -30.81 9.83
CA ALA A 32 -12.17 -30.76 8.65
C ALA A 32 -11.55 -31.53 7.47
N ASP A 33 -10.26 -31.28 7.20
CA ASP A 33 -9.51 -31.97 6.15
C ASP A 33 -9.42 -33.48 6.39
N SER A 34 -9.19 -33.90 7.64
CA SER A 34 -9.13 -35.34 8.01
C SER A 34 -10.47 -36.06 7.83
N ARG A 35 -11.60 -35.35 7.97
CA ARG A 35 -12.95 -35.88 7.80
C ARG A 35 -13.40 -35.85 6.33
N GLY A 36 -12.85 -34.95 5.52
CA GLY A 36 -13.18 -34.82 4.10
C GLY A 36 -14.69 -34.71 3.87
N ALA A 37 -15.26 -35.57 3.02
CA ALA A 37 -16.70 -35.58 2.74
C ALA A 37 -17.60 -35.92 3.94
N ALA A 38 -17.05 -36.44 5.04
CA ALA A 38 -17.78 -36.69 6.28
C ALA A 38 -17.75 -35.50 7.26
N TRP A 39 -17.13 -34.38 6.88
CA TRP A 39 -17.17 -33.14 7.65
C TRP A 39 -18.59 -32.55 7.67
N ASP A 40 -19.14 -32.39 8.87
CA ASP A 40 -20.44 -31.74 9.10
C ASP A 40 -20.20 -30.51 9.98
N PRO A 41 -19.99 -29.31 9.39
CA PRO A 41 -19.68 -28.11 10.16
C PRO A 41 -20.87 -27.74 11.07
N PRO A 42 -20.62 -27.32 12.32
CA PRO A 42 -21.65 -27.12 13.33
C PRO A 42 -22.48 -25.83 13.16
N TYR A 43 -22.19 -25.03 12.13
CA TYR A 43 -22.84 -23.75 11.87
C TYR A 43 -23.88 -23.89 10.75
N VAL A 44 -25.12 -23.52 11.05
CA VAL A 44 -26.24 -23.54 10.09
C VAL A 44 -27.01 -22.23 10.15
N ILE A 45 -27.55 -21.76 9.03
CA ILE A 45 -28.50 -20.64 9.05
C ILE A 45 -29.87 -21.17 9.49
N ASP A 46 -30.53 -20.50 10.44
CA ASP A 46 -31.94 -20.77 10.75
C ASP A 46 -32.83 -20.19 9.63
N PRO A 47 -33.45 -21.04 8.78
CA PRO A 47 -34.21 -20.57 7.62
C PRO A 47 -35.41 -19.69 8.00
N SER A 48 -35.92 -19.82 9.24
CA SER A 48 -37.06 -19.03 9.72
C SER A 48 -36.71 -17.58 10.02
N THR A 49 -35.43 -17.27 10.17
CA THR A 49 -34.91 -15.93 10.45
C THR A 49 -34.51 -15.17 9.19
N VAL A 50 -34.44 -15.84 8.04
CA VAL A 50 -33.94 -15.23 6.81
C VAL A 50 -34.97 -14.28 6.21
N ALA A 51 -34.56 -13.05 5.97
CA ALA A 51 -35.35 -12.02 5.32
C ALA A 51 -34.49 -11.25 4.32
N PHE A 52 -35.10 -10.87 3.20
CA PHE A 52 -34.52 -9.94 2.24
C PHE A 52 -35.32 -8.65 2.23
N ASP A 53 -34.66 -7.52 2.44
CA ASP A 53 -35.26 -6.19 2.34
C ASP A 53 -34.24 -5.20 1.77
N SER A 54 -34.66 -4.44 0.74
CA SER A 54 -33.95 -3.26 0.25
C SER A 54 -32.43 -3.44 0.04
N GLY A 55 -32.03 -4.51 -0.66
CA GLY A 55 -30.62 -4.79 -0.95
C GLY A 55 -29.85 -5.47 0.18
N VAL A 56 -30.53 -5.94 1.23
CA VAL A 56 -29.92 -6.63 2.37
C VAL A 56 -30.60 -7.98 2.59
N LEU A 57 -29.82 -9.06 2.51
CA LEU A 57 -30.23 -10.38 2.99
C LEU A 57 -29.70 -10.56 4.42
N GLN A 58 -30.57 -10.81 5.38
CA GLN A 58 -30.22 -10.95 6.79
C GLN A 58 -30.81 -12.23 7.38
N GLY A 59 -30.23 -12.71 8.48
CA GLY A 59 -30.72 -13.85 9.23
C GLY A 59 -29.81 -14.18 10.41
N THR A 60 -29.96 -15.37 10.97
CA THR A 60 -29.18 -15.84 12.11
C THR A 60 -28.47 -17.14 11.77
N ILE A 61 -27.15 -17.15 11.91
CA ILE A 61 -26.35 -18.39 11.96
C ILE A 61 -26.43 -18.93 13.39
N VAL A 62 -26.61 -20.24 13.53
CA VAL A 62 -26.75 -20.92 14.82
C VAL A 62 -25.67 -21.98 14.95
N LYS A 63 -25.00 -22.00 16.10
CA LYS A 63 -24.15 -23.09 16.57
C LYS A 63 -24.81 -23.73 17.79
N THR A 64 -25.12 -25.02 17.71
CA THR A 64 -25.57 -25.76 18.91
C THR A 64 -24.34 -26.22 19.69
N VAL A 65 -24.24 -25.80 20.95
CA VAL A 65 -23.17 -26.17 21.88
C VAL A 65 -23.75 -26.89 23.08
N THR A 66 -22.94 -27.66 23.79
CA THR A 66 -23.37 -28.27 25.06
C THR A 66 -23.16 -27.29 26.21
N ASP A 67 -24.18 -27.04 27.03
CA ASP A 67 -24.06 -26.18 28.21
C ASP A 67 -23.42 -26.88 29.42
N SER A 68 -23.20 -26.15 30.52
CA SER A 68 -22.58 -26.68 31.74
C SER A 68 -23.40 -27.77 32.44
N THR A 69 -24.65 -28.02 32.02
CA THR A 69 -25.54 -29.07 32.51
C THR A 69 -25.63 -30.28 31.55
N GLY A 70 -24.95 -30.21 30.40
CA GLY A 70 -25.02 -31.23 29.36
C GLY A 70 -26.20 -31.06 28.39
N ALA A 71 -26.93 -29.94 28.46
CA ALA A 71 -28.08 -29.66 27.59
C ALA A 71 -27.65 -28.89 26.33
N PRO A 72 -28.29 -29.13 25.17
CA PRO A 72 -28.02 -28.36 23.96
C PRO A 72 -28.47 -26.91 24.15
N ASN A 73 -27.58 -25.97 23.86
CA ASN A 73 -27.82 -24.54 23.87
C ASN A 73 -27.43 -23.94 22.52
N ASN A 74 -28.29 -23.10 21.95
CA ASN A 74 -28.02 -22.44 20.68
C ASN A 74 -27.34 -21.10 20.91
N VAL A 75 -26.16 -20.94 20.32
CA VAL A 75 -25.49 -19.65 20.21
C VAL A 75 -25.87 -19.02 18.88
N GLU A 76 -26.29 -17.77 18.92
CA GLU A 76 -26.85 -17.05 17.76
C GLU A 76 -25.88 -15.97 17.27
N PHE A 77 -25.60 -16.02 15.97
CA PHE A 77 -24.72 -15.11 15.26
C PHE A 77 -25.51 -14.40 14.14
N PRO A 78 -26.08 -13.21 14.40
CA PRO A 78 -26.80 -12.46 13.39
C PRO A 78 -25.87 -12.08 12.24
N PHE A 79 -26.34 -12.25 11.00
CA PHE A 79 -25.60 -11.86 9.81
C PHE A 79 -26.38 -10.88 8.93
N GLN A 80 -25.63 -10.08 8.19
CA GLN A 80 -26.13 -9.27 7.09
C GLN A 80 -25.24 -9.49 5.87
N LEU A 81 -25.85 -9.77 4.72
CA LEU A 81 -25.24 -9.73 3.40
C LEU A 81 -25.84 -8.53 2.66
N VAL A 82 -25.07 -7.46 2.60
CA VAL A 82 -25.44 -6.18 1.99
C VAL A 82 -24.90 -6.14 0.57
N PHE A 83 -25.76 -5.91 -0.42
CA PHE A 83 -25.37 -5.66 -1.80
C PHE A 83 -25.27 -4.15 -1.98
N LEU A 84 -24.11 -3.63 -2.40
CA LEU A 84 -23.84 -2.19 -2.46
C LEU A 84 -24.08 -1.65 -3.87
N GLU A 85 -24.49 -0.39 -4.00
CA GLU A 85 -24.64 0.29 -5.30
C GLU A 85 -23.34 0.31 -6.13
N SER A 86 -22.19 0.20 -5.47
CA SER A 86 -20.87 0.07 -6.12
C SER A 86 -20.67 -1.27 -6.86
N GLY A 87 -21.59 -2.22 -6.72
CA GLY A 87 -21.48 -3.59 -7.23
C GLY A 87 -20.67 -4.53 -6.34
N SER A 88 -20.15 -4.05 -5.21
CA SER A 88 -19.53 -4.91 -4.19
C SER A 88 -20.60 -5.53 -3.28
N ALA A 89 -20.31 -6.67 -2.66
CA ALA A 89 -21.12 -7.22 -1.56
C ALA A 89 -20.36 -7.11 -0.24
N ARG A 90 -21.07 -7.04 0.89
CA ARG A 90 -20.49 -6.98 2.24
C ARG A 90 -21.18 -7.99 3.14
N PHE A 91 -20.43 -8.95 3.66
CA PHE A 91 -20.90 -9.97 4.59
C PHE A 91 -20.43 -9.65 6.01
N VAL A 92 -21.38 -9.43 6.92
CA VAL A 92 -21.14 -9.04 8.30
C VAL A 92 -21.76 -10.07 9.23
N VAL A 93 -21.02 -10.53 10.25
CA VAL A 93 -21.51 -11.43 11.30
C VAL A 93 -21.05 -10.96 12.68
N ASP A 94 -21.99 -10.87 13.62
CA ASP A 94 -21.74 -10.52 15.03
C ASP A 94 -22.29 -11.61 15.97
N GLU A 95 -22.12 -11.46 17.27
CA GLU A 95 -22.58 -12.40 18.30
C GLU A 95 -23.70 -11.76 19.15
N LYS A 96 -24.91 -12.32 19.04
CA LYS A 96 -26.12 -11.72 19.63
C LYS A 96 -26.00 -11.46 21.14
N GLN A 97 -25.44 -12.43 21.87
CA GLN A 97 -25.26 -12.35 23.33
C GLN A 97 -24.43 -11.13 23.76
N ARG A 98 -23.40 -10.77 22.99
CA ARG A 98 -22.49 -9.67 23.30
C ARG A 98 -23.09 -8.30 22.98
N VAL A 99 -24.17 -8.25 22.20
CA VAL A 99 -24.81 -7.01 21.73
C VAL A 99 -26.09 -6.69 22.49
N GLU A 100 -26.97 -7.67 22.72
CA GLU A 100 -28.35 -7.42 23.15
C GLU A 100 -28.54 -7.21 24.65
N SER A 101 -27.71 -7.84 25.50
CA SER A 101 -27.89 -7.78 26.95
C SER A 101 -26.54 -7.74 27.69
N PRO A 102 -26.44 -7.04 28.83
CA PRO A 102 -25.26 -7.11 29.68
C PRO A 102 -25.00 -8.54 30.16
N ILE A 103 -23.77 -9.02 29.97
CA ILE A 103 -23.32 -10.33 30.44
C ILE A 103 -23.05 -10.22 31.95
N PRO A 104 -23.75 -11.01 32.80
CA PRO A 104 -23.53 -10.96 34.24
C PRO A 104 -22.07 -11.29 34.62
N GLY A 105 -21.45 -10.42 35.41
CA GLY A 105 -20.08 -10.59 35.87
C GLY A 105 -18.99 -10.23 34.84
N PHE A 106 -19.35 -9.67 33.68
CA PHE A 106 -18.38 -9.16 32.73
C PHE A 106 -17.61 -7.95 33.30
N PRO A 107 -16.29 -7.83 33.10
CA PRO A 107 -15.50 -6.73 33.67
C PRO A 107 -15.99 -5.34 33.23
N GLU A 108 -16.24 -4.44 34.19
CA GLU A 108 -16.71 -3.06 33.90
C GLU A 108 -15.66 -2.18 33.18
N SER A 109 -14.38 -2.53 33.30
CA SER A 109 -13.28 -1.83 32.63
C SER A 109 -13.19 -2.13 31.13
N LEU A 110 -13.98 -3.09 30.63
CA LEU A 110 -13.96 -3.55 29.25
C LEU A 110 -15.33 -3.41 28.60
N THR A 111 -15.34 -3.24 27.28
CA THR A 111 -16.56 -3.46 26.51
C THR A 111 -16.78 -4.96 26.28
N GLN A 112 -18.02 -5.40 26.51
CA GLN A 112 -18.41 -6.77 26.19
C GLN A 112 -18.61 -7.02 24.71
N ARG A 113 -18.67 -5.98 23.87
CA ARG A 113 -18.97 -6.14 22.44
C ARG A 113 -17.78 -6.70 21.69
N ARG A 114 -18.02 -7.35 20.55
CA ARG A 114 -16.98 -7.56 19.54
C ARG A 114 -16.64 -6.23 18.88
N TYR A 115 -15.37 -6.01 18.56
CA TYR A 115 -14.96 -4.80 17.87
C TYR A 115 -15.55 -4.75 16.46
N ASN A 116 -16.33 -3.69 16.18
CA ASN A 116 -17.07 -3.51 14.95
C ASN A 116 -16.80 -2.16 14.26
N GLU A 117 -15.66 -1.53 14.60
CA GLU A 117 -15.31 -0.21 14.10
C GLU A 117 -14.12 -0.21 13.12
N ALA A 118 -13.57 -1.37 12.78
CA ALA A 118 -12.46 -1.48 11.81
C ALA A 118 -12.81 -0.83 10.47
N SER A 119 -14.01 -1.12 9.95
CA SER A 119 -14.54 -0.47 8.74
C SER A 119 -14.72 1.04 8.88
N LYS A 120 -14.99 1.59 10.08
CA LYS A 120 -15.09 3.05 10.27
C LYS A 120 -13.75 3.77 10.04
N TRP A 121 -12.64 3.06 10.28
CA TRP A 121 -11.29 3.56 10.04
C TRP A 121 -10.88 3.38 8.57
N ALA A 122 -11.13 2.19 8.02
CA ALA A 122 -10.67 1.85 6.68
C ALA A 122 -11.55 2.42 5.56
N VAL A 123 -12.87 2.41 5.72
CA VAL A 123 -13.85 2.69 4.67
C VAL A 123 -14.37 4.13 4.78
N THR A 124 -14.19 4.90 3.72
CA THR A 124 -14.75 6.25 3.55
C THR A 124 -15.80 6.33 2.44
N GLY A 125 -15.98 5.22 1.72
CA GLY A 125 -16.89 5.05 0.60
C GLY A 125 -18.35 5.01 0.98
N ASP A 126 -19.19 5.15 -0.05
CA ASP A 126 -20.62 4.95 0.09
C ASP A 126 -20.92 3.47 0.33
N LEU A 127 -21.68 3.20 1.39
CA LEU A 127 -22.15 1.88 1.80
C LEU A 127 -23.66 1.71 1.58
N THR A 128 -24.24 2.55 0.73
CA THR A 128 -25.65 2.50 0.38
C THR A 128 -26.01 1.14 -0.24
N PRO A 129 -27.00 0.42 0.34
CA PRO A 129 -27.52 -0.79 -0.25
C PRO A 129 -28.14 -0.54 -1.62
N ASP A 130 -27.88 -1.44 -2.57
CA ASP A 130 -28.47 -1.46 -3.90
C ASP A 130 -29.94 -1.89 -3.81
N ILE A 131 -30.85 -0.92 -3.85
CA ILE A 131 -32.29 -1.17 -3.89
C ILE A 131 -32.74 -1.87 -5.18
N GLY A 132 -31.89 -1.91 -6.20
CA GLY A 132 -32.08 -2.66 -7.43
C GLY A 132 -31.76 -4.14 -7.31
N ALA A 133 -31.13 -4.58 -6.22
CA ALA A 133 -30.89 -6.00 -5.96
C ALA A 133 -32.21 -6.75 -5.73
N VAL A 134 -32.35 -7.92 -6.35
CA VAL A 134 -33.60 -8.69 -6.35
C VAL A 134 -33.35 -10.10 -5.83
N GLU A 135 -34.07 -10.47 -4.78
CA GLU A 135 -34.18 -11.86 -4.39
C GLU A 135 -34.97 -12.64 -5.45
N SER A 136 -34.32 -13.63 -6.06
CA SER A 136 -34.89 -14.49 -7.11
C SER A 136 -35.02 -15.96 -6.67
N THR A 137 -35.04 -16.19 -5.36
CA THR A 137 -35.21 -17.52 -4.74
C THR A 137 -36.53 -18.16 -5.16
N THR A 138 -36.46 -19.37 -5.71
CA THR A 138 -37.64 -20.20 -6.03
C THR A 138 -38.24 -20.89 -4.80
N ASP A 139 -39.49 -21.32 -4.88
CA ASP A 139 -40.15 -22.05 -3.76
C ASP A 139 -39.41 -23.34 -3.38
N ASP A 140 -38.84 -24.05 -4.35
CA ASP A 140 -38.09 -25.29 -4.10
C ASP A 140 -36.70 -25.01 -3.52
N GLU A 141 -36.05 -23.92 -3.91
CA GLU A 141 -34.83 -23.43 -3.25
C GLU A 141 -35.12 -23.02 -1.79
N ARG A 142 -36.20 -22.28 -1.52
CA ARG A 142 -36.59 -21.95 -0.13
C ARG A 142 -36.85 -23.19 0.71
N LYS A 143 -37.55 -24.21 0.17
CA LYS A 143 -37.75 -25.51 0.86
C LYS A 143 -36.43 -26.22 1.14
N SER A 144 -35.45 -26.03 0.28
CA SER A 144 -34.08 -26.57 0.42
C SER A 144 -33.15 -25.64 1.19
N ALA A 145 -33.68 -24.55 1.78
CA ALA A 145 -32.94 -23.51 2.50
C ALA A 145 -31.77 -22.91 1.69
N VAL A 146 -32.04 -22.63 0.41
CA VAL A 146 -31.17 -21.91 -0.52
C VAL A 146 -31.82 -20.58 -0.85
N TYR A 147 -31.04 -19.49 -0.83
CA TYR A 147 -31.49 -18.13 -1.13
C TYR A 147 -30.63 -17.52 -2.23
N ARG A 148 -31.25 -16.87 -3.21
CA ARG A 148 -30.59 -16.36 -4.41
C ARG A 148 -30.89 -14.88 -4.59
N VAL A 149 -29.86 -14.06 -4.73
CA VAL A 149 -29.99 -12.63 -4.95
C VAL A 149 -29.20 -12.22 -6.18
N ARG A 150 -29.82 -11.48 -7.10
CA ARG A 150 -29.14 -10.84 -8.24
C ARG A 150 -28.88 -9.38 -7.92
N TYR A 151 -27.70 -8.88 -8.27
CA TYR A 151 -27.25 -7.53 -7.91
C TYR A 151 -26.17 -7.02 -8.89
N GLY A 152 -25.67 -5.81 -8.62
CA GLY A 152 -24.54 -5.23 -9.35
C GLY A 152 -24.91 -4.66 -10.72
N PRO A 153 -23.91 -4.21 -11.50
CA PRO A 153 -24.14 -3.54 -12.77
C PRO A 153 -25.01 -4.37 -13.71
N ASP A 154 -26.13 -3.80 -14.15
CA ASP A 154 -27.15 -4.42 -15.01
C ASP A 154 -27.69 -5.79 -14.53
N GLY A 155 -27.50 -6.14 -13.24
CA GLY A 155 -27.97 -7.39 -12.64
C GLY A 155 -27.18 -8.65 -13.03
N HIS A 156 -25.92 -8.48 -13.47
CA HIS A 156 -25.05 -9.58 -13.92
C HIS A 156 -24.38 -10.38 -12.79
N PHE A 157 -24.42 -9.89 -11.54
CA PHE A 157 -23.87 -10.60 -10.40
C PHE A 157 -24.96 -11.36 -9.66
N GLU A 158 -24.57 -12.46 -9.03
CA GLU A 158 -25.49 -13.27 -8.25
C GLU A 158 -24.80 -13.82 -7.00
N ALA A 159 -25.52 -13.81 -5.87
CA ALA A 159 -25.11 -14.49 -4.65
C ALA A 159 -26.09 -15.61 -4.32
N ILE A 160 -25.57 -16.80 -4.03
CA ILE A 160 -26.34 -17.97 -3.58
C ILE A 160 -25.91 -18.30 -2.15
N VAL A 161 -26.83 -18.19 -1.21
CA VAL A 161 -26.65 -18.54 0.21
C VAL A 161 -27.31 -19.89 0.47
N GLN A 162 -26.53 -20.87 0.90
CA GLN A 162 -27.01 -22.18 1.35
C GLN A 162 -26.96 -22.24 2.88
N ALA A 163 -28.08 -22.64 3.51
CA ALA A 163 -28.19 -22.65 4.97
C ALA A 163 -27.51 -23.84 5.65
N LYS A 164 -27.50 -25.02 4.98
CA LYS A 164 -26.89 -26.25 5.51
C LYS A 164 -26.18 -27.08 4.41
N PRO A 165 -24.86 -27.32 4.53
CA PRO A 165 -23.94 -26.54 5.37
C PRO A 165 -23.97 -25.05 4.97
N LEU A 166 -23.63 -24.16 5.90
CA LEU A 166 -23.50 -22.72 5.63
C LEU A 166 -22.50 -22.49 4.48
N GLN A 167 -22.92 -21.86 3.39
CA GLN A 167 -22.03 -21.49 2.28
C GLN A 167 -22.60 -20.31 1.50
N ILE A 168 -21.74 -19.42 1.01
CA ILE A 168 -22.14 -18.29 0.16
C ILE A 168 -21.29 -18.29 -1.11
N ARG A 169 -21.93 -18.43 -2.27
CA ARG A 169 -21.26 -18.42 -3.58
C ARG A 169 -21.58 -17.13 -4.33
N PHE A 170 -20.56 -16.44 -4.81
CA PHE A 170 -20.67 -15.24 -5.63
C PHE A 170 -20.31 -15.54 -7.08
N TYR A 171 -21.24 -15.20 -7.96
CA TYR A 171 -21.19 -15.46 -9.38
C TYR A 171 -21.12 -14.16 -10.17
N ARG A 172 -20.44 -14.23 -11.31
CA ARG A 172 -20.50 -13.24 -12.39
C ARG A 172 -20.59 -14.03 -13.69
N ASP A 173 -21.53 -13.63 -14.55
CA ASP A 173 -21.73 -14.27 -15.87
C ASP A 173 -21.97 -15.79 -15.81
N GLY A 174 -22.61 -16.27 -14.74
CA GLY A 174 -22.95 -17.69 -14.53
C GLY A 174 -21.83 -18.56 -13.94
N GLU A 175 -20.65 -18.02 -13.71
CA GLU A 175 -19.50 -18.74 -13.14
C GLU A 175 -19.23 -18.30 -11.69
N PRO A 176 -18.91 -19.22 -10.77
CA PRO A 176 -18.56 -18.88 -9.40
C PRO A 176 -17.12 -18.34 -9.34
N HIS A 177 -16.93 -17.20 -8.69
CA HIS A 177 -15.63 -16.54 -8.59
C HIS A 177 -15.10 -16.44 -7.15
N VAL A 178 -16.00 -16.30 -6.18
CA VAL A 178 -15.66 -16.26 -4.74
C VAL A 178 -16.66 -17.14 -4.01
N ILE A 179 -16.17 -18.04 -3.16
CA ILE A 179 -17.01 -18.88 -2.30
C ILE A 179 -16.56 -18.68 -0.85
N LEU A 180 -17.47 -18.24 0.00
CA LEU A 180 -17.27 -18.18 1.44
C LEU A 180 -17.72 -19.49 2.06
N ASN A 181 -16.91 -20.01 2.97
CA ASN A 181 -17.16 -21.22 3.73
C ASN A 181 -17.28 -22.50 2.89
N ASP A 182 -16.48 -22.63 1.82
CA ASP A 182 -16.50 -23.80 0.93
C ASP A 182 -16.03 -25.08 1.63
N ARG A 183 -15.05 -24.94 2.52
CA ARG A 183 -14.48 -26.01 3.34
C ARG A 183 -15.19 -26.17 4.69
N GLY A 184 -16.15 -25.30 5.01
CA GLY A 184 -16.86 -25.32 6.29
C GLY A 184 -15.96 -24.92 7.47
N LEU A 185 -15.03 -23.98 7.27
CA LEU A 185 -14.10 -23.50 8.30
C LEU A 185 -14.58 -22.23 9.01
N PHE A 186 -15.80 -21.76 8.75
CA PHE A 186 -16.44 -20.72 9.55
C PHE A 186 -16.35 -21.11 11.02
N ASN A 187 -15.73 -20.24 11.80
CA ASN A 187 -15.62 -20.39 13.24
C ASN A 187 -15.76 -19.02 13.89
N MET A 188 -16.54 -18.94 14.96
CA MET A 188 -16.60 -17.79 15.84
C MET A 188 -16.62 -18.33 17.26
N ASP A 189 -15.53 -18.09 18.00
CA ASP A 189 -15.42 -18.49 19.40
C ASP A 189 -16.42 -17.69 20.22
N GLN A 190 -17.51 -18.32 20.64
CA GLN A 190 -18.54 -17.68 21.45
C GLN A 190 -18.02 -17.29 22.84
N TYR A 191 -18.59 -16.22 23.42
CA TYR A 191 -18.27 -15.86 24.79
C TYR A 191 -18.64 -16.98 25.76
N ARG A 192 -17.74 -17.24 26.71
CA ARG A 192 -17.91 -18.21 27.79
C ARG A 192 -17.24 -17.66 29.03
N PRO A 193 -17.84 -17.75 30.23
CA PRO A 193 -17.18 -17.30 31.45
C PRO A 193 -16.00 -18.21 31.81
N LYS A 194 -14.99 -17.64 32.48
CA LYS A 194 -13.87 -18.44 33.00
C LYS A 194 -14.37 -19.44 34.04
N PRO A 195 -14.08 -20.74 33.90
CA PRO A 195 -14.51 -21.73 34.90
C PRO A 195 -13.73 -21.54 36.21
N THR A 196 -14.36 -21.88 37.34
CA THR A 196 -13.71 -21.83 38.66
C THR A 196 -12.61 -22.88 38.81
N GLU A 197 -12.76 -24.03 38.15
CA GLU A 197 -11.77 -25.09 38.02
C GLU A 197 -11.74 -25.55 36.56
N MET A 198 -10.54 -25.72 35.99
CA MET A 198 -10.37 -26.27 34.65
C MET A 198 -10.62 -27.78 34.68
N ASP A 199 -11.76 -28.17 34.12
CA ASP A 199 -12.14 -29.56 33.86
C ASP A 199 -12.31 -29.71 32.34
N GLU A 200 -11.33 -30.35 31.68
CA GLU A 200 -11.29 -30.50 30.23
C GLU A 200 -12.51 -31.26 29.70
N SER A 201 -13.13 -32.11 30.54
CA SER A 201 -14.35 -32.85 30.19
C SER A 201 -15.58 -31.95 29.98
N LYS A 202 -15.53 -30.68 30.38
CA LYS A 202 -16.60 -29.68 30.14
C LYS A 202 -16.45 -28.92 28.83
N PHE A 203 -15.43 -29.24 28.03
CA PHE A 203 -15.13 -28.61 26.75
C PHE A 203 -15.05 -29.65 25.63
N GLU A 204 -15.92 -30.66 25.63
CA GLU A 204 -15.91 -31.74 24.62
C GLU A 204 -16.04 -31.23 23.17
N ASP A 205 -16.64 -30.05 22.99
CA ASP A 205 -16.80 -29.38 21.69
C ASP A 205 -15.53 -28.62 21.24
N GLU A 206 -14.48 -28.54 22.06
CA GLU A 206 -13.24 -27.80 21.77
C GLU A 206 -12.08 -28.77 21.46
N LEU A 207 -11.36 -28.51 20.36
CA LEU A 207 -10.26 -29.38 19.91
C LEU A 207 -8.96 -29.15 20.68
N ASP A 208 -8.77 -27.95 21.22
CA ASP A 208 -7.62 -27.58 22.02
C ASP A 208 -8.02 -26.55 23.09
N VAL A 209 -7.92 -26.97 24.35
CA VAL A 209 -8.29 -26.18 25.53
C VAL A 209 -7.11 -25.43 26.15
N LYS A 210 -5.90 -25.60 25.61
CA LYS A 210 -4.69 -24.98 26.11
C LYS A 210 -4.70 -23.47 25.84
N ASP A 211 -4.32 -22.69 26.85
CA ASP A 211 -4.20 -21.22 26.78
C ASP A 211 -5.50 -20.50 26.37
N MET A 212 -6.69 -21.07 26.66
CA MET A 212 -7.98 -20.41 26.37
C MET A 212 -8.21 -19.14 27.19
N TRP A 213 -7.59 -19.02 28.36
CA TRP A 213 -7.64 -17.84 29.22
C TRP A 213 -6.26 -17.20 29.23
N GLU A 214 -5.50 -17.29 30.30
CA GLU A 214 -4.16 -16.74 30.36
C GLU A 214 -3.23 -17.39 29.33
N GLU A 215 -2.42 -16.56 28.66
CA GLU A 215 -1.39 -16.99 27.71
C GLU A 215 -0.06 -16.30 28.06
N ASN A 216 1.06 -17.03 28.00
CA ASN A 216 2.38 -16.45 28.27
C ASN A 216 3.27 -16.53 27.02
N PHE A 217 3.87 -15.40 26.65
CA PHE A 217 4.86 -15.34 25.59
C PHE A 217 6.03 -14.43 25.97
N GLY A 218 7.26 -14.91 25.80
CA GLY A 218 8.47 -14.13 26.12
C GLY A 218 8.57 -13.69 27.59
N GLY A 219 7.95 -14.42 28.52
CA GLY A 219 7.87 -14.05 29.93
C GLY A 219 6.86 -12.94 30.24
N LYS A 220 5.98 -12.60 29.29
CA LYS A 220 4.87 -11.67 29.44
C LYS A 220 3.56 -12.45 29.45
N GLU A 221 2.76 -12.25 30.49
CA GLU A 221 1.43 -12.84 30.62
C GLU A 221 0.41 -11.90 29.98
N ASP A 222 -0.46 -12.47 29.16
CA ASP A 222 -1.72 -11.88 28.70
C ASP A 222 -2.85 -12.50 29.54
N LYS A 223 -3.61 -11.66 30.25
CA LYS A 223 -4.71 -12.11 31.13
C LYS A 223 -5.94 -12.59 30.37
N LYS A 224 -6.09 -12.16 29.11
CA LYS A 224 -7.20 -12.51 28.20
C LYS A 224 -8.58 -12.54 28.90
N PRO A 225 -9.03 -11.41 29.44
CA PRO A 225 -10.23 -11.32 30.30
C PRO A 225 -11.54 -11.72 29.59
N LYS A 226 -11.57 -11.65 28.25
CA LYS A 226 -12.71 -12.08 27.42
C LYS A 226 -12.67 -13.56 27.04
N GLY A 227 -11.58 -14.26 27.33
CA GLY A 227 -11.36 -15.64 26.90
C GLY A 227 -11.17 -15.74 25.38
N PRO A 228 -11.48 -16.91 24.79
CA PRO A 228 -11.44 -17.09 23.34
C PRO A 228 -12.55 -16.28 22.66
N GLU A 229 -12.18 -15.47 21.67
CA GLU A 229 -13.14 -14.71 20.87
C GLU A 229 -12.73 -14.61 19.39
N SER A 230 -11.89 -15.53 18.93
CA SER A 230 -11.41 -15.53 17.55
C SER A 230 -12.53 -15.75 16.55
N ILE A 231 -12.30 -15.26 15.34
CA ILE A 231 -13.18 -15.44 14.20
C ILE A 231 -12.36 -16.03 13.04
N ALA A 232 -12.98 -16.89 12.25
CA ALA A 232 -12.35 -17.47 11.09
C ALA A 232 -13.36 -17.76 9.97
N LEU A 233 -12.87 -17.69 8.74
CA LEU A 233 -13.63 -17.98 7.52
C LEU A 233 -12.69 -18.45 6.42
N ASP A 234 -13.04 -19.54 5.74
CA ASP A 234 -12.38 -19.90 4.49
C ASP A 234 -13.02 -19.20 3.28
N VAL A 235 -12.16 -18.80 2.34
CA VAL A 235 -12.53 -18.15 1.08
C VAL A 235 -11.85 -18.90 -0.05
N THR A 236 -12.65 -19.41 -0.97
CA THR A 236 -12.18 -20.13 -2.17
C THR A 236 -12.33 -19.26 -3.40
N PHE A 237 -11.30 -19.25 -4.25
CA PHE A 237 -11.24 -18.61 -5.56
C PHE A 237 -11.20 -19.67 -6.67
N PRO A 238 -12.34 -20.07 -7.27
CA PRO A 238 -12.39 -21.14 -8.25
C PRO A 238 -11.61 -20.85 -9.55
N GLY A 239 -10.67 -21.74 -9.87
CA GLY A 239 -9.84 -21.64 -11.08
C GLY A 239 -8.81 -20.50 -11.09
N TYR A 240 -8.54 -19.89 -9.93
CA TYR A 240 -7.48 -18.90 -9.75
C TYR A 240 -6.25 -19.56 -9.14
N GLU A 241 -5.10 -19.46 -9.82
CA GLU A 241 -3.83 -20.03 -9.33
C GLU A 241 -2.94 -19.00 -8.65
N HIS A 242 -3.24 -17.71 -8.85
CA HIS A 242 -2.48 -16.59 -8.30
C HIS A 242 -3.37 -15.71 -7.44
N VAL A 243 -2.93 -15.51 -6.20
CA VAL A 243 -3.47 -14.51 -5.27
C VAL A 243 -2.36 -13.56 -4.84
N PHE A 244 -2.74 -12.31 -4.54
CA PHE A 244 -1.82 -11.19 -4.30
C PHE A 244 -2.39 -10.28 -3.21
N GLY A 245 -1.54 -9.43 -2.63
CA GLY A 245 -1.94 -8.44 -1.63
C GLY A 245 -1.47 -8.82 -0.25
N ILE A 246 -2.31 -8.58 0.75
CA ILE A 246 -2.03 -8.77 2.19
C ILE A 246 -0.65 -8.26 2.67
N PRO A 247 -0.16 -7.08 2.22
CA PRO A 247 1.10 -6.56 2.74
C PRO A 247 0.99 -6.23 4.24
N GLU A 248 2.07 -6.24 5.01
CA GLU A 248 3.46 -6.29 4.54
C GLU A 248 4.22 -7.58 4.88
N HIS A 249 4.82 -8.16 3.83
CA HIS A 249 5.72 -9.31 3.92
C HIS A 249 6.89 -9.14 2.96
N ALA A 250 8.10 -9.47 3.40
CA ALA A 250 9.27 -9.55 2.55
C ALA A 250 9.26 -10.90 1.81
N ASP A 251 8.33 -11.08 0.88
CA ASP A 251 8.12 -12.33 0.16
C ASP A 251 7.78 -12.08 -1.32
N GLN A 252 7.54 -13.15 -2.08
CA GLN A 252 7.11 -13.06 -3.47
C GLN A 252 5.79 -12.32 -3.64
N PHE A 253 5.63 -11.69 -4.81
CA PHE A 253 4.43 -10.93 -5.12
C PHE A 253 3.19 -11.82 -5.26
N SER A 254 3.31 -12.94 -6.00
CA SER A 254 2.28 -13.97 -6.00
C SER A 254 2.45 -14.86 -4.77
N LEU A 255 1.46 -14.83 -3.89
CA LEU A 255 1.57 -15.43 -2.57
C LEU A 255 1.72 -16.96 -2.66
N ARG A 256 2.57 -17.48 -1.79
CA ARG A 256 2.89 -18.91 -1.68
C ARG A 256 1.83 -19.65 -0.88
N GLU A 257 1.84 -20.98 -1.00
CA GLU A 257 1.05 -21.81 -0.07
C GLU A 257 1.72 -21.82 1.31
N THR A 258 0.94 -22.12 2.35
CA THR A 258 1.34 -21.97 3.76
C THR A 258 1.20 -23.26 4.58
N ARG A 259 0.94 -24.38 3.92
CA ARG A 259 0.79 -25.71 4.53
C ARG A 259 1.87 -26.70 4.05
N GLY A 260 3.07 -26.17 3.83
CA GLY A 260 4.26 -26.92 3.41
C GLY A 260 4.32 -27.22 1.91
N GLY A 261 5.38 -27.92 1.51
CA GLY A 261 5.71 -28.22 0.12
C GLY A 261 6.93 -27.45 -0.39
N ASP A 262 7.57 -27.97 -1.44
CA ASP A 262 8.83 -27.40 -1.95
C ASP A 262 8.65 -25.94 -2.39
N GLY A 263 9.38 -25.03 -1.74
CA GLY A 263 9.33 -23.60 -2.02
C GLY A 263 8.16 -22.84 -1.39
N ASN A 264 7.31 -23.51 -0.62
CA ASN A 264 6.18 -22.94 0.11
C ASN A 264 6.51 -22.73 1.60
N HIS A 265 5.63 -22.05 2.33
CA HIS A 265 5.75 -21.81 3.77
C HIS A 265 5.05 -22.91 4.58
N ASP A 266 5.51 -23.13 5.81
CA ASP A 266 4.83 -23.97 6.81
C ASP A 266 3.94 -23.16 7.76
N GLU A 267 4.15 -21.84 7.82
CA GLU A 267 3.41 -20.88 8.64
C GLU A 267 2.46 -20.05 7.76
N PRO A 268 1.30 -19.61 8.29
CA PRO A 268 0.41 -18.71 7.57
C PRO A 268 1.06 -17.34 7.42
N TYR A 269 0.63 -16.57 6.43
CA TYR A 269 0.92 -15.13 6.42
C TYR A 269 0.32 -14.49 7.66
N ARG A 270 1.12 -13.70 8.38
CA ARG A 270 0.70 -13.02 9.60
C ARG A 270 0.57 -11.52 9.38
N LEU A 271 -0.56 -10.96 9.78
CA LEU A 271 -0.85 -9.52 9.81
C LEU A 271 -0.92 -9.08 11.28
N PHE A 272 0.20 -8.58 11.78
CA PHE A 272 0.34 -8.03 13.11
C PHE A 272 1.47 -7.01 13.09
N ASN A 273 1.14 -5.72 13.11
CA ASN A 273 2.10 -4.64 12.95
C ASN A 273 3.20 -4.70 14.02
N VAL A 274 4.43 -5.03 13.64
CA VAL A 274 5.53 -5.20 14.59
C VAL A 274 6.81 -4.53 14.12
N ASP A 275 7.59 -4.09 15.09
CA ASP A 275 8.95 -3.63 14.89
C ASP A 275 9.89 -4.83 14.75
N ILE A 276 10.13 -5.24 13.50
CA ILE A 276 10.97 -6.39 13.18
C ILE A 276 12.36 -5.96 12.72
N PHE A 277 13.32 -6.02 13.64
CA PHE A 277 14.73 -5.72 13.38
C PHE A 277 15.37 -6.77 12.45
N GLU A 278 16.05 -6.32 11.39
CA GLU A 278 16.71 -7.16 10.39
C GLU A 278 15.81 -8.30 9.86
N TYR A 279 14.60 -7.94 9.41
CA TYR A 279 13.57 -8.89 8.95
C TYR A 279 14.09 -9.86 7.88
N GLU A 280 13.59 -11.10 7.89
CA GLU A 280 13.99 -12.10 6.89
C GLU A 280 13.26 -11.90 5.56
N VAL A 281 13.98 -12.14 4.46
CA VAL A 281 13.39 -12.21 3.12
C VAL A 281 12.87 -13.62 2.83
N ASN A 282 11.87 -13.73 1.94
CA ASN A 282 11.09 -14.93 1.67
C ASN A 282 10.38 -15.49 2.91
N SER A 283 9.70 -14.62 3.68
CA SER A 283 9.10 -14.97 4.97
C SER A 283 7.64 -14.54 5.08
N PRO A 284 6.74 -15.36 5.67
CA PRO A 284 5.36 -15.00 5.95
C PRO A 284 5.20 -14.24 7.28
N MET A 285 6.30 -13.95 7.99
CA MET A 285 6.31 -13.23 9.26
C MET A 285 5.75 -11.82 9.08
N ALA A 286 4.95 -11.39 10.07
CA ALA A 286 4.43 -10.03 10.08
C ALA A 286 5.55 -8.97 10.08
N MET A 287 5.27 -7.86 9.43
CA MET A 287 6.13 -6.68 9.39
C MET A 287 5.38 -5.46 9.97
N TYR A 288 5.65 -4.26 9.49
CA TYR A 288 5.27 -3.02 10.18
C TYR A 288 3.82 -2.61 9.94
N GLY A 289 3.20 -3.08 8.86
CA GLY A 289 1.82 -2.74 8.48
C GLY A 289 1.00 -3.92 7.98
N ALA A 290 -0.31 -3.71 7.94
CA ALA A 290 -1.27 -4.76 7.59
C ALA A 290 -2.42 -4.19 6.75
N ILE A 291 -2.53 -4.61 5.49
CA ILE A 291 -3.70 -4.34 4.65
C ILE A 291 -4.38 -5.67 4.33
N PRO A 292 -5.44 -6.08 5.05
CA PRO A 292 -6.10 -7.38 4.88
C PRO A 292 -6.99 -7.41 3.61
N PHE A 293 -6.39 -7.15 2.45
CA PHE A 293 -7.00 -7.13 1.13
C PHE A 293 -6.26 -8.09 0.20
N MET A 294 -7.00 -9.02 -0.41
CA MET A 294 -6.43 -10.04 -1.30
C MET A 294 -7.14 -10.03 -2.64
N GLN A 295 -6.36 -10.00 -3.72
CA GLN A 295 -6.85 -10.14 -5.09
C GLN A 295 -6.54 -11.53 -5.63
N ALA A 296 -7.39 -12.04 -6.52
CA ALA A 296 -7.16 -13.26 -7.29
C ALA A 296 -7.23 -12.93 -8.78
N HIS A 297 -6.23 -13.34 -9.55
CA HIS A 297 -6.15 -13.10 -10.99
C HIS A 297 -6.00 -14.39 -11.79
N LYS A 298 -6.77 -14.47 -12.88
CA LYS A 298 -6.64 -15.46 -13.94
C LYS A 298 -6.90 -14.78 -15.28
N LYS A 299 -6.59 -15.46 -16.38
CA LYS A 299 -6.89 -14.95 -17.72
C LYS A 299 -8.33 -14.46 -17.84
N GLY A 300 -8.50 -13.21 -18.27
CA GLY A 300 -9.80 -12.57 -18.47
C GLY A 300 -10.62 -12.34 -17.20
N SER A 301 -10.06 -12.50 -16.00
CA SER A 301 -10.82 -12.29 -14.77
C SER A 301 -10.00 -11.95 -13.53
N SER A 302 -10.48 -10.95 -12.79
CA SER A 302 -10.00 -10.51 -11.49
C SER A 302 -11.14 -10.42 -10.50
N VAL A 303 -10.89 -10.84 -9.26
CA VAL A 303 -11.78 -10.63 -8.11
C VAL A 303 -10.94 -10.32 -6.88
N ALA A 304 -11.57 -9.84 -5.81
CA ALA A 304 -10.88 -9.60 -4.56
C ALA A 304 -11.80 -9.72 -3.35
N ILE A 305 -11.19 -9.88 -2.18
CA ILE A 305 -11.86 -9.70 -0.89
C ILE A 305 -11.09 -8.72 -0.01
N PHE A 306 -11.82 -7.94 0.79
CA PHE A 306 -11.26 -7.12 1.85
C PHE A 306 -11.85 -7.57 3.20
N TRP A 307 -10.99 -8.11 4.06
CA TRP A 307 -11.30 -8.58 5.40
C TRP A 307 -11.10 -7.44 6.41
N ALA A 308 -12.16 -6.70 6.73
CA ALA A 308 -12.08 -5.48 7.52
C ALA A 308 -11.96 -5.77 9.03
N ASN A 309 -10.79 -6.24 9.47
CA ASN A 309 -10.52 -6.55 10.88
C ASN A 309 -9.16 -5.97 11.34
N GLY A 310 -9.16 -5.31 12.50
CA GLY A 310 -8.00 -4.62 13.08
C GLY A 310 -7.17 -5.44 14.06
N ALA A 311 -7.59 -6.66 14.39
CA ALA A 311 -6.88 -7.56 15.28
C ALA A 311 -5.75 -8.31 14.55
N GLU A 312 -4.92 -9.04 15.30
CA GLU A 312 -3.97 -9.98 14.70
C GLU A 312 -4.70 -10.96 13.79
N THR A 313 -4.21 -11.10 12.56
CA THR A 313 -4.84 -11.96 11.55
C THR A 313 -3.82 -12.90 10.92
N TRP A 314 -4.16 -14.18 10.80
CA TRP A 314 -3.38 -15.22 10.12
C TRP A 314 -4.13 -15.71 8.89
N ILE A 315 -3.39 -15.97 7.81
CA ILE A 315 -3.99 -16.32 6.52
C ILE A 315 -3.26 -17.53 5.97
N ASP A 316 -3.95 -18.67 6.00
CA ASP A 316 -3.50 -19.88 5.31
C ASP A 316 -3.88 -19.82 3.83
N ILE A 317 -3.02 -20.35 2.96
CA ILE A 317 -3.21 -20.46 1.51
C ILE A 317 -2.84 -21.87 1.07
N THR A 318 -3.73 -22.51 0.31
CA THR A 318 -3.50 -23.81 -0.34
C THR A 318 -4.08 -23.78 -1.75
N LYS A 319 -3.52 -24.57 -2.67
CA LYS A 319 -3.97 -24.65 -4.06
C LYS A 319 -4.40 -26.08 -4.38
N THR A 320 -5.63 -26.25 -4.86
CA THR A 320 -6.17 -27.58 -5.18
C THR A 320 -5.38 -28.22 -6.32
N LYS A 321 -5.31 -29.56 -6.31
CA LYS A 321 -4.72 -30.30 -7.45
C LYS A 321 -5.65 -30.20 -8.66
N PRO A 322 -5.11 -30.15 -9.89
CA PRO A 322 -5.94 -30.27 -11.10
C PRO A 322 -6.69 -31.60 -11.04
N ASN A 323 -8.00 -31.60 -11.28
CA ASN A 323 -8.77 -32.84 -11.40
C ASN A 323 -8.73 -33.32 -12.87
N PRO A 324 -8.02 -34.41 -13.20
CA PRO A 324 -7.92 -34.89 -14.58
C PRO A 324 -9.24 -35.44 -15.13
N GLU A 325 -10.17 -35.85 -14.26
CA GLU A 325 -11.45 -36.47 -14.64
C GLU A 325 -12.55 -35.43 -14.91
N ALA A 326 -12.38 -34.18 -14.45
CA ALA A 326 -13.25 -33.06 -14.76
C ALA A 326 -12.56 -32.16 -15.80
N PHE A 327 -12.81 -32.41 -17.08
CA PHE A 327 -12.28 -31.63 -18.20
C PHE A 327 -12.39 -30.11 -17.92
N GLY A 328 -11.25 -29.46 -17.66
CA GLY A 328 -11.12 -28.00 -17.66
C GLY A 328 -11.09 -27.27 -16.32
N ILE A 329 -11.21 -27.93 -15.16
CA ILE A 329 -11.05 -27.22 -13.86
C ILE A 329 -9.56 -27.05 -13.54
N ARG A 330 -9.06 -25.82 -13.72
CA ARG A 330 -7.74 -25.33 -13.29
C ARG A 330 -7.62 -25.33 -11.77
N LYS A 331 -6.40 -25.20 -11.21
CA LYS A 331 -6.22 -25.16 -9.76
C LYS A 331 -7.05 -24.01 -9.17
N SER A 332 -7.69 -24.26 -8.03
CA SER A 332 -8.39 -23.25 -7.24
C SER A 332 -7.54 -22.88 -6.04
N THR A 333 -7.52 -21.60 -5.67
CA THR A 333 -6.86 -21.17 -4.44
C THR A 333 -7.88 -21.16 -3.30
N GLN A 334 -7.55 -21.81 -2.19
CA GLN A 334 -8.33 -21.85 -0.96
C GLN A 334 -7.56 -21.12 0.12
N THR A 335 -8.19 -20.14 0.75
CA THR A 335 -7.59 -19.34 1.83
C THR A 335 -8.38 -19.49 3.11
N HIS A 336 -7.73 -19.36 4.27
CA HIS A 336 -8.38 -19.45 5.57
C HIS A 336 -7.90 -18.31 6.46
N TRP A 337 -8.82 -17.38 6.73
CA TRP A 337 -8.56 -16.12 7.44
C TRP A 337 -8.95 -16.31 8.90
N ILE A 338 -8.05 -15.97 9.82
CA ILE A 338 -8.20 -16.20 11.25
C ILE A 338 -7.82 -14.91 11.99
N SER A 339 -8.76 -14.22 12.61
CA SER A 339 -8.49 -13.02 13.42
C SER A 339 -8.71 -13.30 14.92
N GLU A 340 -7.89 -12.68 15.76
CA GLU A 340 -7.91 -12.89 17.21
C GLU A 340 -9.23 -12.44 17.86
N SER A 341 -9.84 -11.36 17.37
CA SER A 341 -11.09 -10.81 17.89
C SER A 341 -11.86 -10.03 16.81
N GLY A 342 -12.92 -9.33 17.23
CA GLY A 342 -13.77 -8.52 16.36
C GLY A 342 -14.93 -9.29 15.74
N ILE A 343 -15.54 -8.67 14.73
CA ILE A 343 -16.62 -9.23 13.91
C ILE A 343 -16.08 -9.76 12.58
N ILE A 344 -16.81 -10.68 11.95
CA ILE A 344 -16.58 -11.00 10.53
C ILE A 344 -17.17 -9.82 9.74
N ASP A 345 -16.35 -9.15 8.94
CA ASP A 345 -16.75 -8.05 8.06
C ASP A 345 -15.93 -8.15 6.77
N VAL A 346 -16.54 -8.70 5.72
CA VAL A 346 -15.86 -9.06 4.47
C VAL A 346 -16.52 -8.38 3.30
N TYR A 347 -15.76 -7.63 2.52
CA TYR A 347 -16.20 -7.06 1.25
C TYR A 347 -15.77 -7.97 0.10
N ILE A 348 -16.65 -8.20 -0.87
CA ILE A 348 -16.44 -9.05 -2.04
C ILE A 348 -16.54 -8.18 -3.30
N LEU A 349 -15.46 -8.18 -4.08
CA LEU A 349 -15.28 -7.35 -5.28
C LEU A 349 -15.15 -8.28 -6.50
N LEU A 350 -16.09 -8.18 -7.45
CA LEU A 350 -16.20 -9.12 -8.58
C LEU A 350 -15.55 -8.67 -9.89
N GLY A 351 -14.83 -7.54 -9.89
CA GLY A 351 -14.09 -7.05 -11.06
C GLY A 351 -15.00 -6.55 -12.20
N PRO A 352 -14.73 -6.90 -13.48
CA PRO A 352 -14.11 -8.16 -13.90
C PRO A 352 -12.59 -8.12 -14.18
N ASP A 353 -11.99 -6.94 -14.33
CA ASP A 353 -10.57 -6.76 -14.66
C ASP A 353 -9.80 -6.10 -13.51
N PRO A 354 -8.44 -6.09 -13.53
CA PRO A 354 -7.65 -5.48 -12.46
C PRO A 354 -8.00 -4.01 -12.18
N SER A 355 -8.29 -3.20 -13.20
CA SER A 355 -8.64 -1.78 -13.02
C SER A 355 -9.96 -1.61 -12.29
N SER A 356 -10.94 -2.46 -12.62
CA SER A 356 -12.23 -2.51 -11.92
C SER A 356 -12.07 -2.84 -10.43
N VAL A 357 -11.19 -3.79 -10.09
CA VAL A 357 -10.88 -4.13 -8.69
C VAL A 357 -10.25 -2.95 -7.94
N TYR A 358 -9.29 -2.24 -8.55
CA TYR A 358 -8.71 -1.03 -7.94
C TYR A 358 -9.75 0.06 -7.71
N GLN A 359 -10.62 0.28 -8.69
CA GLN A 359 -11.69 1.27 -8.57
C GLN A 359 -12.67 0.90 -7.46
N GLN A 360 -13.12 -0.35 -7.41
CA GLN A 360 -14.02 -0.85 -6.36
C GLN A 360 -13.40 -0.70 -4.97
N TYR A 361 -12.14 -1.10 -4.78
CA TYR A 361 -11.44 -0.98 -3.51
C TYR A 361 -11.17 0.47 -3.10
N GLY A 362 -10.79 1.33 -4.06
CA GLY A 362 -10.58 2.76 -3.83
C GLY A 362 -11.88 3.52 -3.57
N LEU A 363 -13.02 3.11 -4.14
CA LEU A 363 -14.33 3.66 -3.79
C LEU A 363 -14.70 3.33 -2.34
N LEU A 364 -14.34 2.14 -1.83
CA LEU A 364 -14.55 1.76 -0.44
C LEU A 364 -13.57 2.48 0.51
N THR A 365 -12.28 2.38 0.27
CA THR A 365 -11.23 2.79 1.22
C THR A 365 -10.61 4.15 0.88
N GLY A 366 -11.11 4.85 -0.12
CA GLY A 366 -10.51 6.08 -0.63
C GLY A 366 -9.28 5.85 -1.49
N PHE A 367 -8.91 6.87 -2.24
CA PHE A 367 -7.80 6.84 -3.18
C PHE A 367 -6.49 7.38 -2.59
N THR A 368 -5.38 7.19 -3.31
CA THR A 368 -4.09 7.76 -2.93
C THR A 368 -4.20 9.28 -2.84
N SER A 369 -3.80 9.88 -1.72
CA SER A 369 -3.76 11.35 -1.65
C SER A 369 -2.78 11.91 -2.68
N LEU A 370 -3.18 12.92 -3.45
CA LEU A 370 -2.28 13.55 -4.43
C LEU A 370 -1.14 14.28 -3.69
N PRO A 371 0.11 13.78 -3.71
CA PRO A 371 1.17 14.32 -2.87
C PRO A 371 1.65 15.67 -3.39
N PRO A 372 2.27 16.51 -2.54
CA PRO A 372 3.00 17.65 -3.04
C PRO A 372 4.20 17.20 -3.90
N ILE A 373 4.56 17.97 -4.93
CA ILE A 373 5.55 17.59 -5.95
C ILE A 373 6.94 17.30 -5.36
N TYR A 374 7.32 18.02 -4.30
CA TYR A 374 8.60 17.82 -3.61
C TYR A 374 8.69 16.45 -2.90
N ALA A 375 7.56 15.84 -2.54
CA ALA A 375 7.53 14.51 -1.93
C ALA A 375 7.83 13.38 -2.94
N LEU A 376 7.85 13.72 -4.23
CA LEU A 376 8.21 12.81 -5.32
C LEU A 376 9.67 12.99 -5.74
N GLY A 377 10.40 13.96 -5.21
CA GLY A 377 11.82 14.15 -5.45
C GLY A 377 12.69 13.10 -4.76
N TYR A 378 14.00 13.35 -4.68
CA TYR A 378 14.90 12.55 -3.85
C TYR A 378 14.94 13.07 -2.41
N HIS A 379 14.83 12.15 -1.46
CA HIS A 379 14.88 12.41 -0.02
C HIS A 379 16.21 11.90 0.55
N GLN A 380 16.97 12.77 1.21
CA GLN A 380 18.24 12.41 1.87
C GLN A 380 18.04 12.28 3.38
N CYS A 381 18.37 11.12 3.93
CA CYS A 381 18.26 10.80 5.34
C CYS A 381 19.46 9.97 5.82
N ARG A 382 19.69 9.97 7.13
CA ARG A 382 20.46 8.97 7.89
C ARG A 382 20.14 9.14 9.38
N TRP A 383 20.45 8.13 10.18
CA TRP A 383 20.56 8.24 11.63
C TRP A 383 22.02 8.57 12.00
N ASN A 384 22.39 9.76 12.49
CA ASN A 384 21.71 11.04 12.30
C ASN A 384 22.57 12.02 11.47
N TYR A 385 21.97 13.12 11.03
CA TYR A 385 22.71 14.36 10.80
C TYR A 385 22.85 15.11 12.14
N ASN A 386 24.08 15.41 12.52
CA ASN A 386 24.37 15.65 13.94
C ASN A 386 24.14 17.10 14.39
N SER A 387 24.05 18.07 13.47
CA SER A 387 23.87 19.49 13.78
C SER A 387 23.27 20.28 12.61
N GLU A 388 22.90 21.54 12.87
CA GLU A 388 22.57 22.51 11.81
C GLU A 388 23.69 22.65 10.78
N GLU A 389 24.96 22.62 11.22
CA GLU A 389 26.11 22.73 10.32
C GLU A 389 26.23 21.52 9.40
N ASP A 390 26.05 20.30 9.93
CA ASP A 390 26.08 19.06 9.14
C ASP A 390 24.96 19.06 8.08
N VAL A 391 23.74 19.46 8.46
CA VAL A 391 22.62 19.60 7.51
C VAL A 391 22.96 20.57 6.38
N LEU A 392 23.51 21.75 6.71
CA LEU A 392 23.84 22.78 5.71
C LEU A 392 25.06 22.41 4.87
N GLU A 393 26.01 21.64 5.40
CA GLU A 393 27.12 21.09 4.64
C GLU A 393 26.61 20.08 3.60
N VAL A 394 25.72 19.17 4.01
CA VAL A 394 25.08 18.20 3.10
C VAL A 394 24.26 18.93 2.02
N ASP A 395 23.45 19.93 2.38
CA ASP A 395 22.71 20.78 1.43
C ASP A 395 23.63 21.44 0.38
N ALA A 396 24.77 21.98 0.83
CA ALA A 396 25.75 22.61 -0.04
C ALA A 396 26.49 21.61 -0.95
N ASN A 397 26.77 20.41 -0.45
CA ASN A 397 27.42 19.36 -1.22
C ASN A 397 26.53 18.84 -2.36
N PHE A 398 25.22 18.68 -2.15
CA PHE A 398 24.30 18.34 -3.26
C PHE A 398 24.41 19.34 -4.43
N ASP A 399 24.48 20.63 -4.12
CA ASP A 399 24.68 21.66 -5.14
C ASP A 399 26.08 21.58 -5.78
N SER A 400 27.12 21.34 -4.98
CA SER A 400 28.52 21.27 -5.45
C SER A 400 28.79 20.06 -6.35
N TYR A 401 28.12 18.93 -6.08
CA TYR A 401 28.19 17.72 -6.87
C TYR A 401 27.10 17.65 -7.95
N ASP A 402 26.26 18.67 -8.09
CA ASP A 402 25.23 18.79 -9.13
C ASP A 402 24.21 17.62 -9.11
N ILE A 403 23.83 17.22 -7.89
CA ILE A 403 22.86 16.16 -7.59
C ILE A 403 21.61 16.83 -7.00
N PRO A 404 20.42 16.70 -7.60
CA PRO A 404 19.21 17.29 -7.07
C PRO A 404 18.63 16.49 -5.89
N TYR A 405 18.01 17.19 -4.95
CA TYR A 405 17.23 16.59 -3.85
C TYR A 405 16.20 17.60 -3.33
N ASP A 406 15.11 17.11 -2.73
CA ASP A 406 13.98 17.94 -2.27
C ASP A 406 13.87 18.04 -0.75
N ALA A 407 14.22 16.98 0.00
CA ALA A 407 14.10 16.98 1.44
C ALA A 407 15.31 16.37 2.14
N ILE A 408 15.77 17.03 3.21
CA ILE A 408 16.73 16.47 4.16
C ILE A 408 16.01 16.13 5.47
N TRP A 409 16.42 15.04 6.10
CA TRP A 409 15.68 14.42 7.19
C TRP A 409 16.50 14.43 8.48
N LEU A 410 15.84 14.66 9.61
CA LEU A 410 16.39 14.56 10.94
C LEU A 410 15.74 13.41 11.69
N ASP A 411 16.54 12.40 11.99
CA ASP A 411 16.24 11.28 12.86
C ASP A 411 16.37 11.68 14.34
N ILE A 412 16.07 10.77 15.26
CA ILE A 412 15.76 11.02 16.67
C ILE A 412 16.81 11.83 17.45
N GLU A 413 18.08 11.87 17.03
CA GLU A 413 19.14 12.59 17.73
C GLU A 413 19.05 14.12 17.61
N TYR A 414 18.17 14.66 16.78
CA TYR A 414 17.92 16.11 16.74
C TYR A 414 17.21 16.63 18.00
N THR A 415 16.53 15.75 18.73
CA THR A 415 15.71 16.08 19.90
C THR A 415 16.54 16.27 21.17
N ASP A 416 16.05 17.06 22.14
CA ASP A 416 16.65 17.11 23.46
C ASP A 416 16.32 15.83 24.25
N GLY A 417 17.24 14.87 24.25
CA GLY A 417 17.09 13.65 25.04
C GLY A 417 15.84 12.84 24.67
N LYS A 418 15.50 12.77 23.38
CA LYS A 418 14.40 11.96 22.81
C LYS A 418 13.02 12.46 23.26
N LYS A 419 12.94 13.73 23.63
CA LYS A 419 11.68 14.46 23.84
C LYS A 419 11.21 15.05 22.51
N TYR A 420 10.17 14.46 21.91
CA TYR A 420 9.55 15.05 20.71
C TYR A 420 9.04 16.47 20.97
N PHE A 421 8.87 17.24 19.90
CA PHE A 421 8.56 18.67 19.96
C PHE A 421 9.66 19.55 20.59
N THR A 422 10.88 19.04 20.72
CA THR A 422 12.05 19.79 21.21
C THR A 422 13.21 19.70 20.22
N TRP A 423 14.24 20.54 20.45
CA TRP A 423 15.48 20.56 19.68
C TRP A 423 16.66 20.50 20.66
N LEU A 424 17.68 19.69 20.35
CA LEU A 424 18.93 19.66 21.10
C LEU A 424 19.69 20.97 20.89
N LYS A 425 19.48 21.93 21.79
CA LYS A 425 19.92 23.32 21.62
C LYS A 425 21.42 23.51 21.35
N SER A 426 22.27 22.59 21.80
CA SER A 426 23.72 22.65 21.54
C SER A 426 24.07 22.36 20.08
N MET A 427 23.26 21.56 19.38
CA MET A 427 23.51 21.15 17.99
C MET A 427 22.55 21.82 17.00
N PHE A 428 21.35 22.17 17.47
CA PHE A 428 20.29 22.86 16.72
C PHE A 428 19.82 24.13 17.45
N PRO A 429 20.67 25.16 17.58
CA PRO A 429 20.34 26.38 18.31
C PRO A 429 19.35 27.32 17.58
N THR A 430 19.23 27.21 16.26
CA THR A 430 18.44 28.08 15.36
C THR A 430 17.76 27.31 14.21
N PRO A 431 16.88 26.33 14.49
CA PRO A 431 16.28 25.47 13.46
C PRO A 431 15.50 26.27 12.40
N GLU A 432 14.90 27.41 12.76
CA GLU A 432 14.24 28.32 11.82
C GLU A 432 15.20 28.86 10.76
N LYS A 433 16.43 29.22 11.13
CA LYS A 433 17.43 29.72 10.17
C LYS A 433 17.90 28.62 9.23
N MET A 434 18.05 27.40 9.73
CA MET A 434 18.36 26.23 8.91
C MET A 434 17.24 25.97 7.90
N MET A 435 15.97 25.98 8.33
CA MET A 435 14.81 25.84 7.45
C MET A 435 14.73 26.97 6.40
N GLN A 436 14.99 28.22 6.78
CA GLN A 436 15.07 29.35 5.83
C GLN A 436 16.20 29.18 4.81
N ALA A 437 17.34 28.60 5.22
CA ALA A 437 18.45 28.33 4.31
C ALA A 437 18.09 27.26 3.27
N LEU A 438 17.39 26.19 3.69
CA LEU A 438 16.86 25.16 2.78
C LEU A 438 15.80 25.74 1.83
N ASP A 439 14.89 26.59 2.32
CA ASP A 439 13.81 27.16 1.50
C ASP A 439 14.31 28.10 0.39
N LYS A 440 15.47 28.76 0.57
CA LYS A 440 16.13 29.53 -0.51
C LYS A 440 16.42 28.68 -1.75
N ARG A 441 16.58 27.36 -1.59
CA ARG A 441 16.77 26.37 -2.66
C ARG A 441 15.50 25.56 -2.95
N LYS A 442 14.37 25.96 -2.36
CA LYS A 442 13.07 25.28 -2.40
C LYS A 442 13.10 23.87 -1.83
N ARG A 443 13.97 23.62 -0.87
CA ARG A 443 14.10 22.34 -0.17
C ARG A 443 13.33 22.34 1.14
N LYS A 444 12.96 21.13 1.58
CA LYS A 444 12.17 20.87 2.78
C LYS A 444 13.03 20.20 3.85
N LEU A 445 12.58 20.32 5.10
CA LEU A 445 13.09 19.58 6.23
C LEU A 445 12.02 18.57 6.67
N VAL A 446 12.41 17.33 6.93
CA VAL A 446 11.54 16.33 7.56
C VAL A 446 12.09 16.02 8.94
N THR A 447 11.23 16.00 9.96
CA THR A 447 11.61 15.60 11.32
C THR A 447 10.79 14.41 11.79
N ILE A 448 11.46 13.49 12.49
CA ILE A 448 10.80 12.34 13.12
C ILE A 448 10.04 12.73 14.38
N ILE A 449 8.82 12.22 14.53
CA ILE A 449 7.97 12.33 15.72
C ILE A 449 7.21 11.01 15.91
N ASP A 450 7.47 10.34 17.03
CA ASP A 450 6.90 9.01 17.32
C ASP A 450 5.82 9.11 18.41
N PRO A 451 4.97 8.06 18.58
CA PRO A 451 3.85 8.15 19.51
C PRO A 451 4.24 7.97 20.99
N HIS A 452 5.47 7.55 21.28
CA HIS A 452 5.95 7.36 22.64
C HIS A 452 6.49 8.66 23.23
N ILE A 453 5.92 9.10 24.34
CA ILE A 453 6.24 10.38 24.99
C ILE A 453 7.04 10.09 26.26
N LYS A 454 8.28 10.55 26.30
CA LYS A 454 9.19 10.38 27.44
C LYS A 454 8.52 10.77 28.75
N LYS A 455 8.53 9.87 29.74
CA LYS A 455 8.01 10.14 31.07
C LYS A 455 9.04 10.90 31.91
N GLU A 456 8.96 12.23 31.87
CA GLU A 456 9.90 13.12 32.56
C GLU A 456 9.17 14.32 33.17
N SER A 457 9.40 14.58 34.46
CA SER A 457 8.88 15.77 35.14
C SER A 457 9.45 17.04 34.50
N GLY A 458 8.61 18.05 34.25
CA GLY A 458 8.99 19.28 33.57
C GLY A 458 8.85 19.23 32.05
N TYR A 459 8.67 18.05 31.46
CA TYR A 459 8.38 17.91 30.03
C TYR A 459 6.89 18.13 29.76
N LYS A 460 6.56 19.30 29.21
CA LYS A 460 5.17 19.78 29.07
C LYS A 460 4.28 18.91 28.18
N VAL A 461 4.86 18.19 27.22
CA VAL A 461 4.09 17.27 26.36
C VAL A 461 3.63 16.07 27.20
N TYR A 462 4.54 15.45 27.97
CA TYR A 462 4.16 14.38 28.88
C TYR A 462 3.16 14.84 29.96
N GLU A 463 3.45 15.96 30.63
CA GLU A 463 2.55 16.49 31.67
C GLU A 463 1.14 16.77 31.12
N GLY A 464 1.05 17.25 29.87
CA GLY A 464 -0.22 17.49 29.19
C GLY A 464 -0.95 16.19 28.80
N LEU A 465 -0.22 15.19 28.28
CA LEU A 465 -0.75 13.88 27.96
C LEU A 465 -1.35 13.20 29.21
N SER A 466 -0.56 13.13 30.28
CA SER A 466 -0.92 12.44 31.52
C SER A 466 -2.07 13.15 32.26
N LYS A 467 -2.00 14.48 32.42
CA LYS A 467 -3.05 15.26 33.10
C LYS A 467 -4.43 15.16 32.44
N ASN A 468 -4.47 14.99 31.12
CA ASN A 468 -5.72 14.89 30.37
C ASN A 468 -6.14 13.44 30.09
N GLU A 469 -5.44 12.45 30.67
CA GLU A 469 -5.74 11.02 30.53
C GLU A 469 -5.78 10.57 29.06
N LEU A 470 -4.80 11.00 28.27
CA LEU A 470 -4.73 10.80 26.82
C LEU A 470 -3.79 9.67 26.39
N ALA A 471 -3.15 8.99 27.36
CA ALA A 471 -2.28 7.86 27.10
C ALA A 471 -3.07 6.54 27.07
N LEU A 472 -2.47 5.51 26.44
CA LEU A 472 -2.90 4.13 26.62
C LEU A 472 -2.99 3.79 28.12
N LYS A 473 -3.89 2.87 28.47
CA LYS A 473 -4.06 2.40 29.84
C LYS A 473 -3.67 0.93 29.96
N THR A 474 -3.28 0.52 31.15
CA THR A 474 -3.18 -0.90 31.51
C THR A 474 -4.58 -1.46 31.81
N ASP A 475 -4.67 -2.78 32.00
CA ASP A 475 -5.92 -3.48 32.31
C ASP A 475 -6.58 -3.05 33.64
N ASN A 476 -5.81 -2.46 34.56
CA ASN A 476 -6.30 -1.90 35.83
C ASN A 476 -6.77 -0.43 35.73
N GLY A 477 -6.64 0.19 34.53
CA GLY A 477 -7.04 1.57 34.26
C GLY A 477 -5.97 2.65 34.51
N GLU A 478 -4.77 2.28 34.95
CA GLU A 478 -3.62 3.18 35.10
C GLU A 478 -2.94 3.50 33.76
N GLU A 479 -2.19 4.59 33.68
CA GLU A 479 -1.37 4.95 32.51
C GLU A 479 -0.37 3.83 32.15
N PHE A 480 -0.44 3.33 30.91
CA PHE A 480 0.51 2.35 30.41
C PHE A 480 1.89 3.00 30.22
N ASN A 481 2.90 2.36 30.81
CA ASN A 481 4.29 2.78 30.73
C ASN A 481 5.17 1.62 30.26
N GLY A 482 6.08 1.93 29.34
CA GLY A 482 6.97 0.98 28.68
C GLY A 482 8.29 1.66 28.30
N TRP A 483 9.18 0.94 27.62
CA TRP A 483 10.48 1.46 27.20
C TRP A 483 10.55 1.61 25.69
N CYS A 484 11.08 2.75 25.23
CA CYS A 484 11.46 2.98 23.85
C CYS A 484 12.75 3.84 23.81
N TRP A 485 13.01 4.59 22.74
CA TRP A 485 14.18 5.47 22.60
C TRP A 485 14.48 6.38 23.80
N PRO A 486 13.50 6.99 24.49
CA PRO A 486 13.76 7.88 25.62
C PRO A 486 13.96 7.16 26.96
N GLY A 487 13.89 5.83 26.98
CA GLY A 487 13.67 5.05 28.20
C GLY A 487 12.18 4.96 28.54
N GLU A 488 11.83 5.10 29.81
CA GLU A 488 10.44 5.05 30.27
C GLU A 488 9.57 6.10 29.56
N SER A 489 8.48 5.65 28.95
CA SER A 489 7.60 6.45 28.09
C SER A 489 6.15 6.03 28.28
N ALA A 490 5.23 6.94 27.96
CA ALA A 490 3.80 6.69 27.81
C ALA A 490 3.41 6.90 26.34
N TRP A 491 2.44 6.14 25.82
CA TRP A 491 2.03 6.23 24.42
C TRP A 491 0.72 7.00 24.29
N ILE A 492 0.64 7.92 23.32
CA ILE A 492 -0.61 8.63 23.03
C ILE A 492 -1.66 7.68 22.44
N ASP A 493 -2.91 7.80 22.91
CA ASP A 493 -4.04 7.01 22.41
C ASP A 493 -4.87 7.82 21.40
N THR A 494 -4.49 7.77 20.12
CA THR A 494 -5.15 8.53 19.04
C THR A 494 -6.49 7.96 18.58
N PHE A 495 -6.97 6.88 19.19
CA PHE A 495 -8.40 6.52 19.11
C PHE A 495 -9.28 7.51 19.89
N ASN A 496 -8.72 8.18 20.91
CA ASN A 496 -9.40 9.23 21.65
C ASN A 496 -9.43 10.55 20.84
N PRO A 497 -10.61 11.08 20.46
CA PRO A 497 -10.68 12.35 19.73
C PRO A 497 -10.04 13.53 20.49
N LYS A 498 -10.01 13.49 21.83
CA LYS A 498 -9.31 14.51 22.63
C LYS A 498 -7.79 14.43 22.49
N ALA A 499 -7.23 13.24 22.29
CA ALA A 499 -5.81 13.06 22.04
C ALA A 499 -5.42 13.64 20.68
N VAL A 500 -6.28 13.50 19.67
CA VAL A 500 -6.10 14.15 18.35
C VAL A 500 -6.06 15.67 18.46
N GLU A 501 -7.00 16.27 19.21
CA GLU A 501 -6.98 17.74 19.43
C GLU A 501 -5.75 18.20 20.24
N TYR A 502 -5.34 17.40 21.24
CA TYR A 502 -4.10 17.65 21.97
C TYR A 502 -2.86 17.56 21.08
N TRP A 503 -2.84 16.62 20.14
CA TRP A 503 -1.76 16.46 19.16
C TRP A 503 -1.67 17.67 18.24
N LYS A 504 -2.80 18.12 17.67
CA LYS A 504 -2.90 19.34 16.85
C LYS A 504 -2.34 20.57 17.58
N GLU A 505 -2.57 20.67 18.89
CA GLU A 505 -2.06 21.76 19.73
C GLU A 505 -0.52 21.81 19.81
N GLN A 506 0.18 20.68 19.64
CA GLN A 506 1.65 20.63 19.65
C GLN A 506 2.26 21.16 18.34
N PHE A 507 1.56 20.99 17.21
CA PHE A 507 2.01 21.46 15.89
C PHE A 507 1.64 22.92 15.58
N LYS A 508 0.92 23.60 16.46
CA LYS A 508 0.58 25.02 16.26
C LYS A 508 1.82 25.87 15.98
N SER A 509 1.69 26.78 15.02
CA SER A 509 2.78 27.69 14.63
C SER A 509 3.30 28.49 15.82
N GLY A 510 4.62 28.68 15.88
CA GLY A 510 5.30 29.35 16.99
C GLY A 510 5.59 28.47 18.23
N LYS A 511 5.18 27.19 18.22
CA LYS A 511 5.64 26.19 19.21
C LYS A 511 6.83 25.40 18.68
N TYR A 512 6.61 24.18 18.19
CA TYR A 512 7.65 23.28 17.71
C TYR A 512 8.17 23.64 16.31
N CYS A 513 7.24 23.95 15.40
CA CYS A 513 7.52 24.09 13.97
C CYS A 513 8.05 25.49 13.55
N GLY A 514 8.14 26.44 14.48
CA GLY A 514 8.34 27.86 14.16
C GLY A 514 7.22 28.42 13.27
N HIS A 515 7.56 29.38 12.40
CA HIS A 515 6.68 29.96 11.38
C HIS A 515 7.00 29.48 9.94
N GLU A 516 8.00 28.61 9.80
CA GLU A 516 8.45 28.14 8.49
C GLU A 516 7.49 27.11 7.89
N ASN A 517 7.30 27.20 6.58
CA ASN A 517 6.31 26.38 5.88
C ASN A 517 6.87 25.11 5.25
N ASN A 518 8.19 24.89 5.32
CA ASN A 518 8.90 23.79 4.68
C ASN A 518 9.28 22.65 5.64
N LEU A 519 8.67 22.60 6.84
CA LEU A 519 8.79 21.47 7.77
C LEU A 519 7.72 20.42 7.49
N LEU A 520 8.12 19.19 7.27
CA LEU A 520 7.29 18.00 7.06
C LEU A 520 7.58 16.97 8.15
N ILE A 521 6.75 15.92 8.26
CA ILE A 521 6.82 14.99 9.40
C ILE A 521 7.05 13.55 8.96
N TRP A 522 7.80 12.82 9.78
CA TRP A 522 7.95 11.39 9.74
C TRP A 522 7.39 10.81 11.04
N ASN A 523 6.41 9.91 10.96
CA ASN A 523 5.95 9.12 12.08
C ASN A 523 6.57 7.71 12.00
N ASP A 524 7.40 7.38 12.99
CA ASP A 524 8.00 6.07 13.14
C ASP A 524 7.51 5.41 14.43
N MET A 525 7.91 4.15 14.66
CA MET A 525 7.67 3.41 15.90
C MET A 525 6.19 3.30 16.27
N ASN A 526 5.31 3.41 15.26
CA ASN A 526 3.87 3.61 15.42
C ASN A 526 3.06 2.33 15.28
N GLU A 527 3.68 1.16 15.45
CA GLU A 527 2.99 -0.13 15.47
C GLU A 527 1.97 -0.28 16.61
N PRO A 528 2.22 0.08 17.89
CA PRO A 528 3.36 0.79 18.50
C PRO A 528 4.57 -0.09 18.83
N SER A 529 5.79 0.42 18.64
CA SER A 529 7.00 -0.25 19.10
C SER A 529 7.24 0.00 20.60
N VAL A 530 7.37 -1.07 21.37
CA VAL A 530 7.62 -1.08 22.83
C VAL A 530 8.75 -2.08 23.13
N PHE A 531 9.96 -1.61 23.38
CA PHE A 531 11.17 -2.45 23.44
C PHE A 531 11.13 -3.54 24.51
N ASN A 532 10.41 -3.31 25.59
CA ASN A 532 10.25 -4.27 26.69
C ASN A 532 8.87 -4.94 26.71
N GLY A 533 8.06 -4.76 25.67
CA GLY A 533 6.75 -5.38 25.49
C GLY A 533 6.84 -6.76 24.79
N PRO A 534 5.75 -7.55 24.81
CA PRO A 534 5.68 -8.78 24.03
C PRO A 534 5.80 -8.46 22.54
N GLU A 535 6.62 -9.23 21.81
CA GLU A 535 6.82 -9.04 20.36
C GLU A 535 7.27 -7.62 19.95
N VAL A 536 7.91 -6.90 20.88
CA VAL A 536 8.32 -5.51 20.71
C VAL A 536 7.12 -4.56 20.49
N SER A 537 5.94 -4.90 21.03
CA SER A 537 4.74 -4.06 20.97
C SER A 537 4.00 -3.97 22.31
N ALA A 538 2.89 -3.22 22.35
CA ALA A 538 2.09 -3.07 23.55
C ALA A 538 1.39 -4.40 23.94
N PRO A 539 1.23 -4.69 25.24
CA PRO A 539 0.48 -5.87 25.68
C PRO A 539 -0.95 -5.89 25.15
N ARG A 540 -1.44 -7.09 24.84
CA ARG A 540 -2.77 -7.34 24.25
C ARG A 540 -3.93 -6.79 25.07
N ASP A 541 -3.78 -6.82 26.40
CA ASP A 541 -4.74 -6.41 27.40
C ASP A 541 -4.60 -4.94 27.83
N THR A 542 -3.77 -4.15 27.14
CA THR A 542 -3.81 -2.69 27.31
C THR A 542 -5.10 -2.11 26.76
N ILE A 543 -5.60 -1.06 27.40
CA ILE A 543 -6.94 -0.52 27.18
C ILE A 543 -6.85 0.83 26.47
N HIS A 544 -7.62 0.94 25.40
CA HIS A 544 -7.80 2.14 24.60
C HIS A 544 -9.14 2.83 24.87
N TYR A 545 -9.29 4.02 24.31
CA TYR A 545 -10.54 4.76 24.25
C TYR A 545 -11.71 3.88 23.79
N GLY A 546 -12.84 3.97 24.50
CA GLY A 546 -14.00 3.10 24.26
C GLY A 546 -13.95 1.77 25.02
N ASN A 547 -12.95 1.58 25.91
CA ASN A 547 -12.72 0.35 26.68
C ASN A 547 -12.42 -0.87 25.80
N TRP A 548 -11.84 -0.62 24.62
CA TRP A 548 -11.34 -1.66 23.71
C TRP A 548 -9.95 -2.14 24.17
N GLU A 549 -9.70 -3.43 24.02
CA GLU A 549 -8.36 -3.97 24.25
C GLU A 549 -7.47 -3.68 23.05
N HIS A 550 -6.16 -3.63 23.26
CA HIS A 550 -5.19 -3.46 22.20
C HIS A 550 -5.29 -4.57 21.15
N ARG A 551 -5.60 -5.82 21.56
CA ARG A 551 -5.83 -6.94 20.63
C ARG A 551 -6.89 -6.67 19.58
N ASP A 552 -7.89 -5.84 19.89
CA ASP A 552 -9.03 -5.56 19.02
C ASP A 552 -8.68 -4.61 17.86
N ILE A 553 -7.67 -3.76 18.07
CA ILE A 553 -7.42 -2.57 17.24
C ILE A 553 -5.96 -2.36 16.88
N HIS A 554 -5.07 -3.29 17.27
CA HIS A 554 -3.63 -3.16 17.14
C HIS A 554 -3.18 -2.72 15.74
N ASN A 555 -3.64 -3.40 14.68
CA ASN A 555 -3.22 -3.08 13.31
C ASN A 555 -3.72 -1.70 12.82
N ILE A 556 -4.70 -1.11 13.51
CA ILE A 556 -5.26 0.21 13.19
C ILE A 556 -4.48 1.33 13.91
N TYR A 557 -3.80 1.05 15.02
CA TYR A 557 -3.15 2.05 15.87
C TYR A 557 -2.24 2.99 15.06
N GLY A 558 -1.35 2.45 14.25
CA GLY A 558 -0.43 3.23 13.41
C GLY A 558 -1.16 4.19 12.47
N MET A 559 -2.25 3.75 11.85
CA MET A 559 -3.08 4.61 11.00
C MET A 559 -3.73 5.76 11.80
N THR A 560 -4.19 5.50 13.04
CA THR A 560 -4.79 6.58 13.85
C THR A 560 -3.79 7.67 14.20
N PHE A 561 -2.53 7.29 14.47
CA PHE A 561 -1.48 8.24 14.81
C PHE A 561 -1.10 9.12 13.60
N VAL A 562 -0.93 8.51 12.43
CA VAL A 562 -0.65 9.22 11.18
C VAL A 562 -1.80 10.15 10.82
N ASN A 563 -3.05 9.70 10.97
CA ASN A 563 -4.22 10.52 10.75
C ASN A 563 -4.22 11.75 11.67
N ALA A 564 -3.87 11.61 12.95
CA ALA A 564 -3.75 12.73 13.87
C ALA A 564 -2.66 13.74 13.41
N THR A 565 -1.50 13.24 12.95
CA THR A 565 -0.42 14.08 12.41
C THR A 565 -0.83 14.80 11.14
N VAL A 566 -1.51 14.12 10.21
CA VAL A 566 -2.06 14.73 8.98
C VAL A 566 -3.03 15.86 9.32
N GLN A 567 -3.96 15.64 10.25
CA GLN A 567 -4.89 16.67 10.71
C GLN A 567 -4.17 17.85 11.38
N ALA A 568 -3.11 17.59 12.16
CA ALA A 568 -2.28 18.61 12.77
C ALA A 568 -1.56 19.48 11.72
N MET A 569 -1.02 18.86 10.68
CA MET A 569 -0.34 19.54 9.58
C MET A 569 -1.32 20.36 8.74
N GLN A 570 -2.51 19.82 8.45
CA GLN A 570 -3.59 20.55 7.78
C GLN A 570 -4.09 21.73 8.62
N ALA A 571 -4.26 21.57 9.93
CA ALA A 571 -4.66 22.67 10.81
C ALA A 571 -3.61 23.79 10.85
N ARG A 572 -2.32 23.43 10.80
CA ARG A 572 -1.20 24.38 10.72
C ARG A 572 -1.16 25.12 9.38
N GLN A 573 -1.40 24.40 8.28
CA GLN A 573 -1.31 24.93 6.92
C GLN A 573 -2.52 24.51 6.06
N PRO A 574 -3.71 25.10 6.25
CA PRO A 574 -4.96 24.63 5.60
C PRO A 574 -4.96 24.67 4.07
N ARG A 575 -4.03 25.43 3.48
CA ARG A 575 -3.88 25.56 2.04
C ARG A 575 -2.88 24.56 1.45
N GLN A 576 -1.98 23.99 2.24
CA GLN A 576 -0.95 23.08 1.74
C GLN A 576 -1.39 21.62 1.91
N ARG A 577 -0.96 20.77 0.97
CA ARG A 577 -1.08 19.33 1.14
C ARG A 577 -0.05 18.87 2.18
N PRO A 578 -0.45 18.05 3.17
CA PRO A 578 0.48 17.49 4.13
C PRO A 578 1.37 16.43 3.45
N PHE A 579 2.58 16.27 3.98
CA PHE A 579 3.40 15.09 3.75
C PHE A 579 3.75 14.49 5.11
N VAL A 580 3.35 13.23 5.30
CA VAL A 580 3.70 12.41 6.46
C VAL A 580 4.18 11.07 5.93
N LEU A 581 5.38 10.64 6.33
CA LEU A 581 5.84 9.27 6.14
C LEU A 581 5.43 8.44 7.35
N THR A 582 4.98 7.20 7.15
CA THR A 582 4.67 6.27 8.24
C THR A 582 5.33 4.91 8.07
N ARG A 583 5.66 4.26 9.20
CA ARG A 583 6.10 2.86 9.21
C ARG A 583 4.91 1.92 9.29
N SER A 584 4.04 2.14 10.26
CA SER A 584 2.86 1.31 10.51
C SER A 584 1.58 1.86 9.90
N PHE A 585 0.81 0.98 9.26
CA PHE A 585 -0.37 1.34 8.47
C PHE A 585 -1.45 0.26 8.48
N PHE A 586 -2.65 0.66 8.06
CA PHE A 586 -3.80 -0.21 7.84
C PHE A 586 -4.44 0.09 6.48
N ALA A 587 -5.46 -0.69 6.09
CA ALA A 587 -6.31 -0.35 4.95
C ALA A 587 -6.88 1.08 5.12
N GLY A 588 -6.68 1.94 4.11
CA GLY A 588 -7.08 3.35 4.15
C GLY A 588 -5.92 4.34 4.36
N SER A 589 -4.73 3.89 4.78
CA SER A 589 -3.56 4.74 4.97
C SER A 589 -3.07 5.46 3.70
N GLN A 590 -3.47 5.00 2.50
CA GLN A 590 -3.19 5.68 1.23
C GLN A 590 -3.72 7.12 1.15
N ARG A 591 -4.73 7.43 1.96
CA ARG A 591 -5.29 8.79 2.08
C ARG A 591 -4.39 9.74 2.88
N LEU A 592 -3.41 9.22 3.61
CA LEU A 592 -2.73 9.93 4.69
C LEU A 592 -1.28 10.31 4.36
N GLY A 593 -0.59 9.59 3.46
CA GLY A 593 0.79 9.92 3.14
C GLY A 593 1.55 8.82 2.42
N ALA A 594 2.84 8.73 2.73
CA ALA A 594 3.75 7.72 2.19
C ALA A 594 4.07 6.64 3.24
N VAL A 595 4.55 5.50 2.77
CA VAL A 595 5.10 4.42 3.59
C VAL A 595 6.47 3.98 3.08
N TRP A 596 7.29 3.38 3.92
CA TRP A 596 8.46 2.64 3.49
C TRP A 596 8.52 1.26 4.15
N THR A 597 9.28 0.35 3.55
CA THR A 597 9.34 -1.06 3.95
C THR A 597 10.19 -1.35 5.20
N GLY A 598 10.25 -0.38 6.12
CA GLY A 598 11.05 -0.42 7.35
C GLY A 598 12.55 -0.70 7.16
N ASP A 599 13.12 -1.38 8.14
CA ASP A 599 14.56 -1.46 8.38
C ASP A 599 15.21 -2.60 7.59
N ASN A 600 15.38 -2.39 6.28
CA ASN A 600 16.03 -3.33 5.36
C ASN A 600 17.56 -3.40 5.56
N ALA A 601 18.24 -4.37 4.94
CA ALA A 601 19.71 -4.50 5.03
C ALA A 601 20.43 -4.16 3.72
N ALA A 602 21.67 -3.68 3.82
CA ALA A 602 22.55 -3.31 2.71
C ALA A 602 23.13 -4.51 1.98
N THR A 603 22.28 -5.37 1.41
CA THR A 603 22.65 -6.56 0.65
C THR A 603 21.84 -6.68 -0.65
N TRP A 604 22.32 -7.51 -1.58
CA TRP A 604 21.64 -7.76 -2.86
C TRP A 604 20.30 -8.48 -2.70
N ASP A 605 20.16 -9.35 -1.69
CA ASP A 605 18.90 -10.06 -1.43
C ASP A 605 17.77 -9.10 -1.03
N TYR A 606 18.08 -8.05 -0.25
CA TYR A 606 17.11 -7.01 0.07
C TYR A 606 16.84 -6.10 -1.12
N LEU A 607 17.86 -5.74 -1.93
CA LEU A 607 17.58 -5.02 -3.18
C LEU A 607 16.64 -5.83 -4.10
N ARG A 608 16.79 -7.15 -4.14
CA ARG A 608 15.90 -8.05 -4.90
C ARG A 608 14.47 -8.08 -4.34
N ILE A 609 14.30 -8.23 -3.02
CA ILE A 609 12.96 -8.38 -2.42
C ILE A 609 12.12 -7.10 -2.47
N VAL A 610 12.75 -5.92 -2.63
CA VAL A 610 12.03 -4.65 -2.67
C VAL A 610 11.01 -4.62 -3.81
N THR A 611 11.33 -5.11 -5.02
CA THR A 611 10.39 -5.02 -6.15
C THR A 611 9.07 -5.77 -5.88
N PRO A 612 9.11 -7.05 -5.43
CA PRO A 612 7.91 -7.76 -4.97
C PRO A 612 7.12 -7.02 -3.88
N MET A 613 7.80 -6.43 -2.89
CA MET A 613 7.14 -5.67 -1.82
C MET A 613 6.44 -4.39 -2.35
N LEU A 614 7.06 -3.65 -3.27
CA LEU A 614 6.41 -2.48 -3.86
C LEU A 614 5.20 -2.89 -4.72
N LEU A 615 5.27 -4.03 -5.40
CA LEU A 615 4.16 -4.59 -6.16
C LEU A 615 3.01 -5.05 -5.24
N SER A 616 3.30 -5.68 -4.10
CA SER A 616 2.26 -6.09 -3.14
C SER A 616 1.52 -4.89 -2.54
N HIS A 617 2.23 -3.81 -2.21
CA HIS A 617 1.64 -2.53 -1.82
C HIS A 617 0.81 -1.89 -2.94
N SER A 618 1.30 -1.97 -4.19
CA SER A 618 0.62 -1.43 -5.36
C SER A 618 -0.72 -2.11 -5.57
N VAL A 619 -0.78 -3.44 -5.52
CA VAL A 619 -2.05 -4.16 -5.61
C VAL A 619 -2.93 -3.93 -4.38
N ALA A 620 -2.35 -3.63 -3.22
CA ALA A 620 -3.10 -3.34 -2.01
C ALA A 620 -3.69 -1.93 -1.94
N GLY A 621 -3.54 -1.11 -2.99
CA GLY A 621 -4.05 0.26 -3.07
C GLY A 621 -3.21 1.30 -2.34
N PHE A 622 -2.07 0.93 -1.75
CA PHE A 622 -1.16 1.86 -1.06
C PHE A 622 0.13 2.08 -1.84
N SER A 623 -0.01 2.74 -3.00
CA SER A 623 1.07 2.88 -3.98
C SER A 623 2.13 3.92 -3.66
N PHE A 624 1.97 4.77 -2.63
CA PHE A 624 3.01 5.73 -2.23
C PHE A 624 4.05 5.08 -1.31
N VAL A 625 4.71 4.05 -1.83
CA VAL A 625 5.65 3.18 -1.09
C VAL A 625 7.07 3.28 -1.64
N GLY A 626 8.06 2.99 -0.80
CA GLY A 626 9.45 2.85 -1.18
C GLY A 626 10.24 2.02 -0.17
N ALA A 627 11.53 1.83 -0.43
CA ALA A 627 12.46 1.18 0.50
C ALA A 627 13.71 2.04 0.65
N ASP A 628 14.42 1.89 1.78
CA ASP A 628 15.61 2.69 2.04
C ASP A 628 16.73 2.36 1.06
N VAL A 629 17.11 3.35 0.26
CA VAL A 629 18.11 3.22 -0.79
C VAL A 629 19.49 3.02 -0.17
N GLY A 630 20.12 1.92 -0.54
CA GLY A 630 21.40 1.44 -0.02
C GLY A 630 21.29 0.54 1.22
N GLY A 631 20.08 0.30 1.74
CA GLY A 631 19.82 -0.61 2.85
C GLY A 631 20.13 -0.01 4.24
N PHE A 632 19.16 0.03 5.14
CA PHE A 632 19.29 0.66 6.45
C PHE A 632 20.45 0.08 7.26
N PHE A 633 20.49 -1.23 7.47
CA PHE A 633 21.58 -1.91 8.18
C PHE A 633 22.80 -2.17 7.30
N GLY A 634 23.99 -2.01 7.87
CA GLY A 634 25.25 -2.37 7.21
C GLY A 634 25.76 -1.32 6.23
N ASN A 635 26.76 -1.72 5.43
CA ASN A 635 27.48 -0.84 4.51
C ASN A 635 27.47 -1.44 3.10
N PRO A 636 26.72 -0.88 2.15
CA PRO A 636 26.70 -1.41 0.78
C PRO A 636 28.04 -1.19 0.09
N THR A 637 28.40 -2.07 -0.85
CA THR A 637 29.48 -1.78 -1.80
C THR A 637 29.08 -0.60 -2.69
N SER A 638 30.06 0.08 -3.31
CA SER A 638 29.75 1.18 -4.25
C SER A 638 28.90 0.72 -5.44
N GLU A 639 29.07 -0.52 -5.89
CA GLU A 639 28.23 -1.14 -6.92
C GLU A 639 26.79 -1.34 -6.43
N LEU A 640 26.59 -1.98 -5.27
CA LEU A 640 25.26 -2.19 -4.70
C LEU A 640 24.55 -0.86 -4.47
N LEU A 641 25.24 0.14 -3.91
CA LEU A 641 24.68 1.47 -3.70
C LEU A 641 24.26 2.11 -5.03
N THR A 642 25.10 2.02 -6.07
CA THR A 642 24.77 2.52 -7.41
C THR A 642 23.54 1.83 -7.99
N ARG A 643 23.47 0.49 -7.95
CA ARG A 643 22.30 -0.27 -8.42
C ARG A 643 21.04 0.05 -7.61
N TRP A 644 21.18 0.30 -6.31
CA TRP A 644 20.03 0.70 -5.50
C TRP A 644 19.53 2.10 -5.85
N TYR A 645 20.40 3.06 -6.17
CA TYR A 645 19.96 4.36 -6.69
C TYR A 645 19.27 4.23 -8.06
N GLN A 646 19.72 3.31 -8.91
CA GLN A 646 19.08 3.03 -10.19
C GLN A 646 17.68 2.43 -10.01
N ALA A 647 17.50 1.49 -9.08
CA ALA A 647 16.20 0.95 -8.72
C ALA A 647 15.32 2.01 -8.05
N GLY A 648 15.88 2.71 -7.06
CA GLY A 648 15.20 3.70 -6.22
C GLY A 648 14.65 4.89 -6.99
N ALA A 649 15.28 5.26 -8.11
CA ALA A 649 14.75 6.28 -9.03
C ALA A 649 13.31 5.98 -9.50
N PHE A 650 12.88 4.71 -9.47
CA PHE A 650 11.55 4.25 -9.85
C PHE A 650 10.63 3.93 -8.67
N TYR A 651 11.07 4.12 -7.41
CA TYR A 651 10.20 3.94 -6.25
C TYR A 651 9.24 5.12 -6.14
N PRO A 652 7.92 4.92 -5.95
CA PRO A 652 6.98 6.01 -5.72
C PRO A 652 7.46 6.96 -4.61
N PHE A 653 7.94 6.42 -3.49
CA PHE A 653 8.69 7.15 -2.46
C PHE A 653 10.19 6.85 -2.55
N PHE A 654 11.03 7.88 -2.76
CA PHE A 654 12.46 7.72 -3.04
C PHE A 654 13.35 8.37 -1.97
N ARG A 655 13.83 7.56 -1.02
CA ARG A 655 14.66 8.00 0.12
C ARG A 655 15.94 7.19 0.26
N GLY A 656 17.08 7.87 0.41
CA GLY A 656 18.30 7.27 0.95
C GLY A 656 18.30 7.42 2.48
N HIS A 657 18.47 6.33 3.21
CA HIS A 657 18.53 6.32 4.68
C HIS A 657 19.47 5.21 5.16
N ALA A 658 20.05 5.35 6.36
CA ALA A 658 21.08 4.48 6.89
C ALA A 658 21.05 4.47 8.43
N HIS A 659 21.33 3.30 9.02
CA HIS A 659 21.44 3.09 10.46
C HIS A 659 22.61 3.88 11.09
N ILE A 660 22.56 4.08 12.42
CA ILE A 660 23.56 4.88 13.16
C ILE A 660 24.98 4.34 13.06
N GLU A 661 25.13 3.02 13.01
CA GLU A 661 26.44 2.36 12.88
C GLU A 661 26.97 2.31 11.44
N SER A 662 26.15 2.69 10.46
CA SER A 662 26.55 2.70 9.05
C SER A 662 27.40 3.94 8.73
N LYS A 663 28.42 3.74 7.89
CA LYS A 663 29.27 4.81 7.38
C LYS A 663 28.42 5.86 6.65
N ARG A 664 28.90 7.11 6.65
CA ARG A 664 28.36 8.15 5.78
C ARG A 664 28.41 7.66 4.33
N ARG A 665 27.29 7.83 3.62
CA ARG A 665 27.11 7.37 2.24
C ARG A 665 26.21 8.29 1.43
N GLU A 666 26.28 9.60 1.71
CA GLU A 666 25.78 10.61 0.79
C GLU A 666 26.33 10.34 -0.63
N PRO A 667 25.55 10.64 -1.69
CA PRO A 667 25.75 10.04 -3.01
C PRO A 667 27.05 10.41 -3.73
N TRP A 668 27.84 11.34 -3.19
CA TRP A 668 29.18 11.70 -3.69
C TRP A 668 30.33 10.95 -3.02
N LEU A 669 30.10 10.32 -1.87
CA LEU A 669 31.12 9.61 -1.09
C LEU A 669 31.65 8.32 -1.72
N PRO A 670 30.88 7.57 -2.55
CA PRO A 670 31.41 6.38 -3.23
C PRO A 670 32.56 6.68 -4.22
N GLY A 671 32.70 7.93 -4.66
CA GLY A 671 33.71 8.34 -5.63
C GLY A 671 33.34 7.98 -7.08
N GLU A 672 34.13 8.45 -8.04
CA GLU A 672 33.92 8.10 -9.46
C GLU A 672 34.34 6.65 -9.75
N PRO A 673 33.66 5.95 -10.68
CA PRO A 673 32.58 6.44 -11.55
C PRO A 673 31.18 6.46 -10.89
N TYR A 674 31.04 5.90 -9.68
CA TYR A 674 29.76 5.68 -9.01
C TYR A 674 28.98 6.97 -8.77
N THR A 675 29.66 8.05 -8.33
CA THR A 675 29.05 9.37 -8.12
C THR A 675 28.32 9.87 -9.37
N SER A 676 28.94 9.76 -10.56
CA SER A 676 28.31 10.18 -11.81
C SER A 676 27.12 9.29 -12.21
N LEU A 677 27.17 7.99 -11.91
CA LEU A 677 26.07 7.07 -12.19
C LEU A 677 24.88 7.28 -11.26
N ILE A 678 25.12 7.51 -9.98
CA ILE A 678 24.10 7.87 -8.99
C ILE A 678 23.47 9.22 -9.36
N ARG A 679 24.28 10.24 -9.70
CA ARG A 679 23.78 11.52 -10.22
C ARG A 679 22.86 11.32 -11.42
N THR A 680 23.22 10.42 -12.33
CA THR A 680 22.43 10.13 -13.54
C THR A 680 21.09 9.50 -13.19
N ALA A 681 21.05 8.52 -12.29
CA ALA A 681 19.81 7.89 -11.83
C ALA A 681 18.88 8.91 -11.15
N ILE A 682 19.42 9.73 -10.24
CA ILE A 682 18.65 10.78 -9.56
C ILE A 682 18.13 11.81 -10.60
N ARG A 683 18.96 12.27 -11.54
CA ARG A 683 18.49 13.20 -12.59
C ARG A 683 17.39 12.62 -13.46
N MET A 684 17.46 11.34 -13.80
CA MET A 684 16.39 10.66 -14.54
C MET A 684 15.07 10.71 -13.77
N ARG A 685 15.09 10.47 -12.46
CA ARG A 685 13.92 10.66 -11.59
C ARG A 685 13.35 12.08 -11.71
N TYR A 686 14.19 13.11 -11.62
CA TYR A 686 13.73 14.51 -11.75
C TYR A 686 13.18 14.82 -13.15
N GLN A 687 13.79 14.31 -14.21
CA GLN A 687 13.30 14.46 -15.57
C GLN A 687 11.88 13.88 -15.71
N LEU A 688 11.63 12.72 -15.10
CA LEU A 688 10.35 12.00 -15.16
C LEU A 688 9.27 12.55 -14.24
N LEU A 689 9.55 13.54 -13.38
CA LEU A 689 8.56 14.10 -12.44
C LEU A 689 7.19 14.45 -13.06
N PRO A 690 7.08 15.03 -14.27
CA PRO A 690 5.77 15.28 -14.89
C PRO A 690 4.95 13.99 -15.10
N SER A 691 5.62 12.91 -15.54
CA SER A 691 4.99 11.60 -15.73
C SER A 691 4.66 10.92 -14.40
N ILE A 692 5.56 10.98 -13.42
CA ILE A 692 5.35 10.44 -12.07
C ILE A 692 4.16 11.14 -11.42
N TYR A 693 4.13 12.47 -11.48
CA TYR A 693 3.05 13.27 -10.91
C TYR A 693 1.70 13.00 -11.58
N THR A 694 1.70 12.77 -12.89
CA THR A 694 0.50 12.36 -13.63
C THR A 694 0.02 10.97 -13.19
N ALA A 695 0.92 10.03 -12.88
CA ALA A 695 0.55 8.72 -12.33
C ALA A 695 -0.07 8.85 -10.93
N PHE A 696 0.46 9.72 -10.07
CA PHE A 696 -0.14 10.01 -8.76
C PHE A 696 -1.50 10.72 -8.86
N HIS A 697 -1.67 11.61 -9.84
CA HIS A 697 -2.99 12.18 -10.13
C HIS A 697 -4.00 11.08 -10.49
N ARG A 698 -3.63 10.15 -11.36
CA ARG A 698 -4.48 9.02 -11.72
C ARG A 698 -4.86 8.17 -10.51
N ALA A 699 -3.86 7.73 -9.74
CA ALA A 699 -4.05 6.99 -8.50
C ALA A 699 -4.95 7.70 -7.47
N SER A 700 -5.07 9.04 -7.54
CA SER A 700 -5.90 9.84 -6.63
C SER A 700 -7.39 9.90 -6.97
N PHE A 701 -7.82 9.39 -8.13
CA PHE A 701 -9.24 9.36 -8.49
C PHE A 701 -9.75 8.03 -9.04
N ASP A 702 -8.89 7.16 -9.59
CA ASP A 702 -9.29 5.83 -10.09
C ASP A 702 -8.56 4.65 -9.42
N GLY A 703 -7.58 4.92 -8.55
CA GLY A 703 -6.88 3.92 -7.74
C GLY A 703 -5.86 3.08 -8.50
N VAL A 704 -5.64 3.31 -9.80
CA VAL A 704 -4.64 2.57 -10.57
C VAL A 704 -3.23 2.85 -10.02
N PRO A 705 -2.41 1.81 -9.75
CA PRO A 705 -1.15 1.99 -9.07
C PRO A 705 -0.08 2.69 -9.92
N ILE A 706 0.93 3.25 -9.24
CA ILE A 706 2.09 3.91 -9.86
C ILE A 706 3.07 2.89 -10.42
N ILE A 707 3.49 1.92 -9.60
CA ILE A 707 4.21 0.72 -10.08
C ILE A 707 3.15 -0.30 -10.48
N ARG A 708 3.20 -0.78 -11.72
CA ARG A 708 2.14 -1.62 -12.29
C ARG A 708 2.65 -3.02 -12.58
N PRO A 709 2.03 -4.07 -12.02
CA PRO A 709 2.32 -5.43 -12.42
C PRO A 709 1.96 -5.63 -13.90
N LEU A 710 2.64 -6.58 -14.55
CA LEU A 710 2.46 -6.82 -15.99
C LEU A 710 1.02 -7.17 -16.35
N PHE A 711 0.33 -7.91 -15.48
CA PHE A 711 -1.06 -8.31 -15.71
C PHE A 711 -2.04 -7.13 -15.85
N LEU A 712 -1.66 -5.92 -15.41
CA LEU A 712 -2.50 -4.74 -15.58
C LEU A 712 -2.59 -4.33 -17.05
N LEU A 713 -1.49 -4.49 -17.81
CA LEU A 713 -1.44 -4.18 -19.24
C LEU A 713 -1.72 -5.41 -20.12
N ALA A 714 -1.37 -6.60 -19.64
CA ALA A 714 -1.56 -7.86 -20.35
C ALA A 714 -2.35 -8.87 -19.50
N PRO A 715 -3.64 -8.60 -19.17
CA PRO A 715 -4.44 -9.45 -18.29
C PRO A 715 -4.73 -10.84 -18.88
N ASP A 716 -4.54 -11.02 -20.18
CA ASP A 716 -4.76 -12.29 -20.88
C ASP A 716 -3.50 -13.17 -20.98
N ASN A 717 -2.34 -12.66 -20.56
CA ASN A 717 -1.07 -13.39 -20.57
C ASN A 717 -0.85 -14.05 -19.20
N GLU A 718 -1.09 -15.36 -19.11
CA GLU A 718 -0.98 -16.13 -17.87
C GLU A 718 0.46 -16.18 -17.34
N ASP A 719 1.45 -16.26 -18.23
CA ASP A 719 2.87 -16.28 -17.87
C ASP A 719 3.33 -14.94 -17.26
N ALA A 720 2.55 -13.86 -17.45
CA ALA A 720 2.83 -12.54 -16.89
C ALA A 720 2.25 -12.34 -15.47
N LEU A 721 1.36 -13.21 -14.99
CA LEU A 721 0.65 -13.03 -13.72
C LEU A 721 1.61 -13.05 -12.52
N GLY A 722 2.54 -14.00 -12.50
CA GLY A 722 3.46 -14.22 -11.38
C GLY A 722 4.79 -13.47 -11.45
N ILE A 723 5.02 -12.63 -12.49
CA ILE A 723 6.29 -11.92 -12.66
C ILE A 723 6.37 -10.75 -11.69
N ASP A 724 7.46 -10.70 -10.92
CA ASP A 724 7.62 -9.77 -9.80
C ASP A 724 8.97 -9.06 -9.71
N ASP A 725 9.80 -9.21 -10.74
CA ASP A 725 11.12 -8.56 -10.84
C ASP A 725 11.16 -7.42 -11.86
N GLN A 726 10.02 -7.09 -12.47
CA GLN A 726 9.85 -6.03 -13.45
C GLN A 726 8.43 -5.46 -13.42
N PHE A 727 8.27 -4.21 -13.84
CA PHE A 727 7.00 -3.50 -13.73
C PHE A 727 6.88 -2.39 -14.77
N PHE A 728 5.64 -2.02 -15.10
CA PHE A 728 5.37 -0.78 -15.82
C PHE A 728 5.33 0.40 -14.86
N PHE A 729 5.81 1.56 -15.31
CA PHE A 729 5.88 2.76 -14.47
C PHE A 729 4.88 3.84 -14.91
N GLY A 730 3.78 3.95 -14.18
CA GLY A 730 2.67 4.86 -14.49
C GLY A 730 2.07 4.62 -15.88
N GLU A 731 1.65 5.70 -16.54
CA GLU A 731 1.07 5.68 -17.91
C GLU A 731 2.11 5.65 -19.03
N THR A 732 3.39 5.61 -18.68
CA THR A 732 4.46 5.99 -19.60
C THR A 732 4.80 4.94 -20.66
N GLY A 733 4.32 3.71 -20.48
CA GLY A 733 4.76 2.55 -21.24
C GLY A 733 6.18 2.08 -20.88
N LEU A 734 6.87 2.70 -19.92
CA LEU A 734 8.18 2.26 -19.46
C LEU A 734 8.06 0.97 -18.65
N LEU A 735 8.65 -0.11 -19.17
CA LEU A 735 8.90 -1.38 -18.50
C LEU A 735 10.31 -1.34 -17.89
N VAL A 736 10.37 -1.41 -16.57
CA VAL A 736 11.60 -1.27 -15.78
C VAL A 736 11.94 -2.61 -15.15
N LYS A 737 13.22 -3.03 -15.25
CA LYS A 737 13.76 -4.19 -14.55
C LYS A 737 15.05 -3.80 -13.81
N PRO A 738 14.99 -3.57 -12.49
CA PRO A 738 16.19 -3.29 -11.69
C PRO A 738 17.24 -4.41 -11.78
N ILE A 739 18.52 -4.05 -11.73
CA ILE A 739 19.62 -5.02 -11.59
C ILE A 739 19.86 -5.30 -10.11
N VAL A 740 19.66 -6.55 -9.72
CA VAL A 740 19.65 -6.99 -8.32
C VAL A 740 20.68 -8.10 -8.03
N GLN A 741 21.67 -8.24 -8.92
CA GLN A 741 22.76 -9.21 -8.79
C GLN A 741 24.11 -8.51 -8.99
N GLU A 742 25.10 -8.89 -8.17
CA GLU A 742 26.46 -8.36 -8.24
C GLU A 742 27.15 -8.76 -9.55
N GLY A 743 27.85 -7.82 -10.18
CA GLY A 743 28.63 -8.03 -11.40
C GLY A 743 27.79 -8.29 -12.66
N ALA A 744 26.47 -8.14 -12.59
CA ALA A 744 25.59 -8.36 -13.73
C ALA A 744 25.83 -7.32 -14.84
N MET A 745 26.05 -7.82 -16.06
CA MET A 745 26.28 -7.02 -17.28
C MET A 745 25.13 -7.12 -18.28
N SER A 746 24.15 -7.98 -18.02
CA SER A 746 22.92 -8.14 -18.79
C SER A 746 21.79 -8.66 -17.88
N THR A 747 20.55 -8.58 -18.37
CA THR A 747 19.37 -9.13 -17.70
C THR A 747 18.35 -9.59 -18.73
N GLU A 748 17.46 -10.50 -18.35
CA GLU A 748 16.36 -10.96 -19.21
C GLU A 748 15.06 -10.24 -18.83
N ILE A 749 14.50 -9.45 -19.75
CA ILE A 749 13.19 -8.80 -19.56
C ILE A 749 12.13 -9.62 -20.29
N TYR A 750 11.06 -9.97 -19.60
CA TYR A 750 9.89 -10.62 -20.20
C TYR A 750 9.01 -9.58 -20.90
N LEU A 751 8.71 -9.78 -22.18
CA LEU A 751 7.73 -8.97 -22.91
C LEU A 751 6.35 -9.64 -22.83
N PRO A 752 5.33 -8.98 -22.25
CA PRO A 752 4.03 -9.61 -22.00
C PRO A 752 3.07 -9.59 -23.19
N ASP A 753 3.42 -8.94 -24.31
CA ASP A 753 2.57 -8.87 -25.49
C ASP A 753 3.38 -8.80 -26.80
N GLU A 754 2.68 -8.72 -27.92
CA GLU A 754 3.24 -8.62 -29.28
C GLU A 754 3.54 -7.17 -29.72
N GLU A 755 3.61 -6.22 -28.78
CA GLU A 755 3.93 -4.83 -29.10
C GLU A 755 5.43 -4.64 -29.39
N ILE A 756 5.78 -3.52 -30.00
CA ILE A 756 7.17 -3.10 -30.15
C ILE A 756 7.67 -2.50 -28.84
N TYR A 757 8.86 -2.89 -28.40
CA TYR A 757 9.55 -2.31 -27.24
C TYR A 757 10.86 -1.67 -27.68
N TYR A 758 11.10 -0.43 -27.26
CA TYR A 758 12.30 0.33 -27.58
C TYR A 758 13.17 0.47 -26.33
N ASP A 759 14.47 0.23 -26.41
CA ASP A 759 15.39 0.64 -25.35
C ASP A 759 15.28 2.15 -25.14
N TYR A 760 14.91 2.57 -23.93
CA TYR A 760 14.62 3.98 -23.66
C TYR A 760 15.82 4.91 -23.90
N LEU A 761 17.04 4.39 -23.76
CA LEU A 761 18.27 5.16 -23.87
C LEU A 761 18.82 5.16 -25.30
N ASP A 762 18.87 4.00 -25.94
CA ASP A 762 19.58 3.82 -27.22
C ASP A 762 18.69 3.46 -28.42
N GLN A 763 17.38 3.30 -28.19
CA GLN A 763 16.32 3.02 -29.17
C GLN A 763 16.47 1.68 -29.92
N THR A 764 17.21 0.72 -29.36
CA THR A 764 17.24 -0.66 -29.84
C THR A 764 15.84 -1.30 -29.76
N ILE A 765 15.44 -2.03 -30.80
CA ILE A 765 14.11 -2.63 -30.92
C ILE A 765 14.11 -4.06 -30.36
N TYR A 766 13.11 -4.37 -29.53
CA TYR A 766 12.79 -5.70 -29.02
C TYR A 766 11.31 -6.03 -29.30
N GLN A 767 11.04 -7.28 -29.70
CA GLN A 767 9.70 -7.73 -30.10
C GLN A 767 9.48 -9.22 -29.79
N GLY A 768 8.20 -9.59 -29.76
CA GLY A 768 7.70 -10.95 -29.55
C GLY A 768 7.61 -11.31 -28.07
N ILE A 769 6.53 -11.99 -27.69
CA ILE A 769 6.28 -12.42 -26.29
C ILE A 769 7.45 -13.27 -25.78
N GLY A 770 7.77 -13.13 -24.49
CA GLY A 770 8.81 -13.91 -23.82
C GLY A 770 10.04 -13.11 -23.42
N TYR A 771 11.05 -13.81 -22.90
CA TYR A 771 12.28 -13.20 -22.41
C TYR A 771 13.17 -12.68 -23.53
N LYS A 772 13.72 -11.48 -23.34
CA LYS A 772 14.73 -10.85 -24.19
C LYS A 772 15.94 -10.47 -23.35
N ASN A 773 17.13 -10.81 -23.81
CA ASN A 773 18.37 -10.44 -23.15
C ASN A 773 18.73 -8.99 -23.48
N ILE A 774 18.89 -8.17 -22.44
CA ILE A 774 19.17 -6.74 -22.51
C ILE A 774 20.54 -6.48 -21.87
N GLU A 775 21.40 -5.72 -22.54
CA GLU A 775 22.66 -5.26 -21.93
C GLU A 775 22.37 -4.31 -20.76
N ALA A 776 23.07 -4.56 -19.66
CA ALA A 776 22.89 -3.84 -18.41
C ALA A 776 24.21 -3.63 -17.66
N PRO A 777 25.25 -3.05 -18.29
CA PRO A 777 26.45 -2.65 -17.57
C PRO A 777 26.12 -1.64 -16.45
N LEU A 778 27.08 -1.35 -15.56
CA LEU A 778 26.83 -0.54 -14.37
C LEU A 778 26.26 0.85 -14.69
N GLU A 779 26.63 1.42 -15.83
CA GLU A 779 26.16 2.73 -16.30
C GLU A 779 24.76 2.73 -16.94
N LYS A 780 24.18 1.55 -17.22
CA LYS A 780 22.90 1.41 -17.92
C LYS A 780 21.81 0.89 -16.96
N ILE A 781 20.68 1.59 -16.93
CA ILE A 781 19.45 1.15 -16.28
C ILE A 781 18.57 0.44 -17.32
N PRO A 782 18.20 -0.84 -17.15
CA PRO A 782 17.36 -1.55 -18.10
C PRO A 782 15.93 -1.01 -18.11
N ILE A 783 15.59 -0.27 -19.16
CA ILE A 783 14.27 0.34 -19.34
C ILE A 783 13.87 0.18 -20.80
N LEU A 784 12.72 -0.45 -21.02
CA LEU A 784 12.11 -0.55 -22.35
C LEU A 784 10.85 0.32 -22.39
N ALA A 785 10.69 1.14 -23.43
CA ALA A 785 9.46 1.86 -23.70
C ALA A 785 8.59 1.03 -24.65
N ARG A 786 7.42 0.61 -24.19
CA ARG A 786 6.39 -0.01 -25.01
C ARG A 786 5.84 1.00 -26.02
N GLY A 787 5.67 0.59 -27.28
CA GLY A 787 5.00 1.36 -28.31
C GLY A 787 3.55 1.68 -27.95
N GLY A 788 3.04 2.79 -28.50
CA GLY A 788 1.68 3.27 -28.24
C GLY A 788 1.60 4.35 -27.14
N HIS A 789 2.73 4.76 -26.57
CA HIS A 789 2.79 5.67 -25.42
C HIS A 789 3.49 6.99 -25.71
N ILE A 790 2.95 8.08 -25.15
CA ILE A 790 3.56 9.41 -25.12
C ILE A 790 3.95 9.74 -23.67
N LEU A 791 5.24 9.76 -23.40
CA LEU A 791 5.82 10.15 -22.11
C LEU A 791 6.15 11.64 -22.10
N VAL A 792 5.94 12.29 -20.95
CA VAL A 792 6.28 13.70 -20.73
C VAL A 792 7.38 13.83 -19.68
N ARG A 793 8.43 14.58 -20.03
CA ARG A 793 9.57 14.84 -19.13
C ARG A 793 10.05 16.29 -19.19
N ARG A 794 10.90 16.68 -18.25
CA ARG A 794 11.62 17.96 -18.24
C ARG A 794 13.11 17.73 -18.37
N ASP A 795 13.69 18.14 -19.50
CA ASP A 795 15.11 17.87 -19.79
C ASP A 795 16.05 18.85 -19.06
N ARG A 796 15.55 19.98 -18.55
CA ARG A 796 16.36 20.99 -17.85
C ARG A 796 16.66 20.55 -16.43
N HIS A 797 17.95 20.46 -16.11
CA HIS A 797 18.39 20.10 -14.77
C HIS A 797 18.20 21.28 -13.80
N ARG A 798 17.55 21.02 -12.67
CA ARG A 798 17.41 21.93 -11.53
C ARG A 798 17.82 21.18 -10.27
N ARG A 799 17.91 21.90 -9.14
CA ARG A 799 18.39 21.37 -7.86
C ARG A 799 17.29 20.78 -6.95
N SER A 800 16.02 21.04 -7.26
CA SER A 800 14.82 20.58 -6.54
C SER A 800 13.59 20.61 -7.46
N ALA A 801 12.54 19.85 -7.12
CA ALA A 801 11.37 19.64 -7.97
C ALA A 801 10.57 20.94 -8.15
N THR A 802 10.38 21.71 -7.08
CA THR A 802 9.67 22.99 -7.12
C THR A 802 10.32 23.97 -8.09
N LEU A 803 11.64 23.98 -8.23
CA LEU A 803 12.35 24.86 -9.17
C LEU A 803 12.19 24.45 -10.64
N MET A 804 11.64 23.27 -10.91
CA MET A 804 11.33 22.81 -12.25
C MET A 804 9.94 23.26 -12.72
N SER A 805 9.07 23.79 -11.85
CA SER A 805 7.63 23.97 -12.11
C SER A 805 7.30 24.81 -13.35
N HIS A 806 8.17 25.72 -13.76
CA HIS A 806 8.04 26.54 -14.98
C HIS A 806 8.97 26.13 -16.13
N ASP A 807 9.77 25.07 -15.96
CA ASP A 807 10.60 24.58 -17.05
C ASP A 807 9.74 23.99 -18.17
N PRO A 808 10.16 24.15 -19.43
CA PRO A 808 9.48 23.57 -20.58
C PRO A 808 9.55 22.04 -20.57
N LEU A 809 8.65 21.46 -21.34
CA LEU A 809 8.41 20.03 -21.42
C LEU A 809 8.99 19.44 -22.71
N THR A 810 9.35 18.17 -22.62
CA THR A 810 9.69 17.30 -23.75
C THR A 810 8.68 16.18 -23.84
N LEU A 811 8.13 15.96 -25.03
CA LEU A 811 7.28 14.81 -25.34
C LEU A 811 8.12 13.73 -26.03
N VAL A 812 8.04 12.49 -25.55
CA VAL A 812 8.67 11.33 -26.18
C VAL A 812 7.56 10.38 -26.61
N VAL A 813 7.38 10.26 -27.92
CA VAL A 813 6.32 9.52 -28.60
C VAL A 813 6.93 8.21 -29.10
N HIS A 814 6.61 7.08 -28.47
CA HIS A 814 7.00 5.76 -28.94
C HIS A 814 5.84 5.16 -29.72
N LEU A 815 5.99 5.01 -31.03
CA LEU A 815 4.91 4.51 -31.89
C LEU A 815 4.73 3.01 -31.69
N ASP A 816 3.47 2.56 -31.64
CA ASP A 816 3.12 1.14 -31.68
C ASP A 816 3.32 0.56 -33.08
N LYS A 817 3.08 -0.74 -33.22
CA LYS A 817 3.12 -1.46 -34.51
C LYS A 817 2.16 -0.92 -35.58
N THR A 818 1.13 -0.17 -35.18
CA THR A 818 0.19 0.49 -36.09
C THR A 818 0.62 1.90 -36.44
N GLY A 819 1.63 2.46 -35.78
CA GLY A 819 2.14 3.81 -35.97
C GLY A 819 1.47 4.86 -35.08
N ASP A 820 0.64 4.46 -34.11
CA ASP A 820 -0.10 5.37 -33.24
C ASP A 820 0.54 5.46 -31.85
N ALA A 821 0.19 6.52 -31.10
CA ALA A 821 0.56 6.65 -29.69
C ALA A 821 -0.36 7.63 -28.95
N ALA A 822 -0.54 7.41 -27.65
CA ALA A 822 -1.30 8.31 -26.79
C ALA A 822 -0.63 8.53 -25.42
N GLY A 823 -0.96 9.63 -24.77
CA GLY A 823 -0.48 9.89 -23.42
C GLY A 823 -1.21 11.07 -22.77
N VAL A 824 -0.92 11.28 -21.49
CA VAL A 824 -1.57 12.31 -20.68
C VAL A 824 -0.55 13.10 -19.86
N LEU A 825 -0.91 14.32 -19.49
CA LEU A 825 -0.15 15.17 -18.59
C LEU A 825 -1.07 15.93 -17.66
N TYR A 826 -0.86 15.75 -16.36
CA TYR A 826 -1.47 16.55 -15.30
C TYR A 826 -0.45 17.53 -14.71
N LEU A 827 -0.86 18.79 -14.52
CA LEU A 827 -0.11 19.81 -13.80
C LEU A 827 -1.05 20.61 -12.89
N ASP A 828 -0.61 20.89 -11.67
CA ASP A 828 -1.18 21.92 -10.79
C ASP A 828 -0.02 22.70 -10.15
N ASP A 829 -0.28 23.48 -9.10
CA ASP A 829 0.77 24.23 -8.39
C ASP A 829 1.78 23.34 -7.62
N GLY A 830 1.54 22.03 -7.55
CA GLY A 830 2.40 21.05 -6.91
C GLY A 830 2.41 21.11 -5.38
N GLU A 831 1.68 22.00 -4.71
CA GLU A 831 1.81 22.20 -3.26
C GLU A 831 0.47 22.37 -2.53
N THR A 832 -0.51 23.02 -3.15
CA THR A 832 -1.75 23.43 -2.46
C THR A 832 -2.92 22.50 -2.74
N THR A 833 -4.03 22.72 -2.02
CA THR A 833 -5.31 22.04 -2.26
C THR A 833 -6.15 22.69 -3.36
N SER A 834 -5.62 23.66 -4.11
CA SER A 834 -6.38 24.41 -5.12
C SER A 834 -6.88 23.54 -6.28
N TYR A 835 -6.22 22.42 -6.55
CA TYR A 835 -6.65 21.47 -7.58
C TYR A 835 -8.06 20.91 -7.33
N SER A 836 -8.48 20.76 -6.07
CA SER A 836 -9.83 20.28 -5.72
C SER A 836 -10.94 21.24 -6.17
N ARG A 837 -10.59 22.50 -6.47
CA ARG A 837 -11.48 23.52 -7.05
C ARG A 837 -11.27 23.71 -8.56
N GLY A 838 -10.56 22.81 -9.22
CA GLY A 838 -10.29 22.84 -10.66
C GLY A 838 -9.11 23.72 -11.08
N ALA A 839 -8.21 24.11 -10.17
CA ALA A 839 -7.01 24.90 -10.52
C ALA A 839 -5.85 24.01 -11.00
N TYR A 840 -6.03 23.36 -12.14
CA TYR A 840 -5.03 22.48 -12.77
C TYR A 840 -5.11 22.54 -14.29
N LEU A 841 -4.16 21.89 -14.96
CA LEU A 841 -4.09 21.64 -16.40
C LEU A 841 -4.06 20.13 -16.63
N TYR A 842 -4.97 19.60 -17.44
CA TYR A 842 -4.96 18.18 -17.82
C TYR A 842 -5.04 18.04 -19.33
N ARG A 843 -3.97 17.49 -19.93
CA ARG A 843 -3.78 17.39 -21.39
C ARG A 843 -3.81 15.94 -21.84
N PHE A 844 -4.48 15.68 -22.96
CA PHE A 844 -4.38 14.45 -23.72
C PHE A 844 -3.56 14.69 -24.99
N PHE A 845 -2.59 13.82 -25.23
CA PHE A 845 -1.78 13.80 -26.44
C PHE A 845 -2.12 12.57 -27.25
N ILE A 846 -2.24 12.74 -28.58
CA ILE A 846 -2.43 11.63 -29.50
C ILE A 846 -1.66 11.86 -30.78
N PHE A 847 -0.87 10.87 -31.18
CA PHE A 847 -0.26 10.76 -32.50
C PHE A 847 -1.06 9.75 -33.31
N ASN A 848 -1.50 10.14 -34.50
CA ASN A 848 -2.16 9.22 -35.42
C ASN A 848 -1.43 9.17 -36.76
N VAL A 849 -1.04 7.97 -37.18
CA VAL A 849 -0.25 7.76 -38.39
C VAL A 849 -1.03 8.02 -39.68
N GLN A 850 -2.37 7.85 -39.67
CA GLN A 850 -3.18 8.01 -40.88
C GLN A 850 -3.08 9.44 -41.42
N ASP A 851 -3.02 10.41 -40.50
CA ASP A 851 -2.84 11.82 -40.83
C ASP A 851 -1.39 12.29 -40.64
N ASN A 852 -0.52 11.54 -39.96
CA ASN A 852 0.79 11.98 -39.43
C ASN A 852 0.70 13.24 -38.56
N ILE A 853 -0.29 13.29 -37.66
CA ILE A 853 -0.53 14.45 -36.79
C ILE A 853 -0.39 14.07 -35.32
N LEU A 854 0.44 14.82 -34.60
CA LEU A 854 0.42 14.89 -33.14
C LEU A 854 -0.53 16.00 -32.68
N ARG A 855 -1.48 15.70 -31.80
CA ARG A 855 -2.47 16.65 -31.28
C ARG A 855 -2.40 16.72 -29.76
N SER A 856 -2.66 17.90 -29.21
CA SER A 856 -2.88 18.13 -27.79
C SER A 856 -4.27 18.73 -27.57
N ARG A 857 -5.03 18.16 -26.64
CA ARG A 857 -6.37 18.63 -26.27
C ARG A 857 -6.52 18.71 -24.76
N SER A 858 -7.31 19.67 -24.28
CA SER A 858 -7.72 19.71 -22.88
C SER A 858 -8.64 18.53 -22.56
N MET A 859 -8.38 17.83 -21.46
CA MET A 859 -9.27 16.79 -20.90
C MET A 859 -10.28 17.35 -19.90
N GLN A 860 -10.14 18.62 -19.52
CA GLN A 860 -11.00 19.26 -18.53
C GLN A 860 -11.88 20.33 -19.18
N ALA A 861 -13.04 20.55 -18.56
CA ALA A 861 -13.91 21.67 -18.89
C ALA A 861 -13.31 23.00 -18.40
N SER A 862 -13.44 24.06 -19.21
CA SER A 862 -12.96 25.39 -18.85
C SER A 862 -13.68 25.93 -17.60
N SER A 863 -12.93 26.32 -16.57
CA SER A 863 -13.44 26.98 -15.36
C SER A 863 -12.62 28.23 -15.01
N ALA A 864 -13.12 29.07 -14.09
CA ALA A 864 -12.38 30.25 -13.64
C ALA A 864 -11.07 29.86 -12.91
N SER A 865 -11.12 28.82 -12.08
CA SER A 865 -9.95 28.25 -11.39
C SER A 865 -8.91 27.73 -12.38
N ASN A 866 -9.34 26.97 -13.39
CA ASN A 866 -8.47 26.44 -14.42
C ASN A 866 -7.78 27.57 -15.22
N LYS A 867 -8.53 28.57 -15.67
CA LYS A 867 -7.96 29.74 -16.37
C LYS A 867 -6.96 30.52 -15.52
N SER A 868 -7.19 30.59 -14.21
CA SER A 868 -6.24 31.22 -13.29
C SER A 868 -4.93 30.44 -13.21
N PHE A 869 -5.00 29.10 -13.18
CA PHE A 869 -3.82 28.25 -13.19
C PHE A 869 -3.09 28.30 -14.53
N GLU A 870 -3.81 28.21 -15.66
CA GLU A 870 -3.23 28.36 -17.01
C GLU A 870 -2.47 29.68 -17.15
N LYS A 871 -3.04 30.78 -16.65
CA LYS A 871 -2.35 32.08 -16.62
C LYS A 871 -1.09 32.07 -15.76
N SER A 872 -1.03 31.26 -14.70
CA SER A 872 0.15 31.15 -13.85
C SER A 872 1.31 30.38 -14.50
N ILE A 873 1.04 29.61 -15.56
CA ILE A 873 2.03 28.82 -16.30
C ILE A 873 2.04 29.17 -17.79
N ASP A 874 1.66 30.40 -18.15
CA ASP A 874 1.55 30.87 -19.54
C ASP A 874 2.91 30.96 -20.26
N ASP A 875 4.00 30.83 -19.51
CA ASP A 875 5.37 30.77 -19.98
C ASP A 875 5.85 29.34 -20.30
N VAL A 876 5.13 28.31 -19.84
CA VAL A 876 5.52 26.91 -20.01
C VAL A 876 5.22 26.41 -21.43
N ARG A 877 6.26 25.93 -22.11
CA ARG A 877 6.22 25.48 -23.51
C ARG A 877 6.55 24.01 -23.66
N ILE A 878 6.17 23.43 -24.80
CA ILE A 878 6.81 22.21 -25.29
C ILE A 878 8.06 22.65 -26.06
N GLU A 879 9.26 22.38 -25.54
CA GLU A 879 10.52 22.78 -26.20
C GLU A 879 11.08 21.69 -27.11
N LYS A 880 10.60 20.45 -26.99
CA LYS A 880 11.12 19.32 -27.75
C LYS A 880 10.08 18.22 -27.89
N ILE A 881 10.00 17.63 -29.08
CA ILE A 881 9.21 16.43 -29.35
C ILE A 881 10.12 15.42 -30.02
N ILE A 882 10.14 14.20 -29.50
CA ILE A 882 10.93 13.09 -30.00
C ILE A 882 9.95 12.00 -30.42
N VAL A 883 9.92 11.64 -31.70
CA VAL A 883 9.09 10.54 -32.23
C VAL A 883 10.00 9.38 -32.60
N VAL A 884 9.75 8.22 -32.01
CA VAL A 884 10.53 6.99 -32.20
C VAL A 884 9.73 5.99 -33.01
N GLY A 885 10.35 5.40 -34.04
CA GLY A 885 9.72 4.39 -34.90
C GLY A 885 8.87 4.96 -36.04
N MET A 886 9.04 6.24 -36.38
CA MET A 886 8.33 6.88 -37.49
C MET A 886 8.96 6.55 -38.86
N ASP A 887 8.14 6.33 -39.89
CA ASP A 887 8.61 6.30 -41.28
C ASP A 887 9.11 7.68 -41.71
N THR A 888 10.40 7.77 -42.06
CA THR A 888 11.08 9.04 -42.35
C THR A 888 11.08 9.39 -43.84
N ASP A 889 10.62 8.51 -44.74
CA ASP A 889 10.80 8.69 -46.18
C ASP A 889 10.13 9.98 -46.71
N LYS A 890 8.97 10.33 -46.16
CA LYS A 890 8.23 11.56 -46.51
C LYS A 890 8.80 12.83 -45.88
N LEU A 891 9.63 12.70 -44.83
CA LEU A 891 10.20 13.82 -44.06
C LEU A 891 11.55 14.30 -44.61
N LYS A 892 12.22 13.47 -45.42
CA LYS A 892 13.57 13.71 -45.96
C LYS A 892 13.68 14.91 -46.90
N THR A 893 12.58 15.36 -47.50
CA THR A 893 12.60 16.41 -48.53
C THR A 893 12.50 17.82 -47.94
N ASN A 894 11.69 18.01 -46.90
CA ASN A 894 11.39 19.34 -46.36
C ASN A 894 12.14 19.65 -45.06
N HIS A 895 12.61 18.64 -44.31
CA HIS A 895 13.29 18.79 -43.00
C HIS A 895 12.60 19.73 -42.01
N ALA A 896 11.29 19.92 -42.17
CA ALA A 896 10.47 20.77 -41.33
C ALA A 896 9.05 20.18 -41.21
N VAL A 897 8.39 20.50 -40.10
CA VAL A 897 7.01 20.12 -39.81
C VAL A 897 6.17 21.38 -39.59
N GLU A 898 4.85 21.28 -39.80
CA GLU A 898 3.94 22.43 -39.62
C GLU A 898 3.28 22.36 -38.24
N ALA A 899 3.52 23.38 -37.41
CA ALA A 899 2.90 23.53 -36.10
C ALA A 899 1.71 24.48 -36.17
N PHE A 900 0.66 24.18 -35.40
CA PHE A 900 -0.57 24.96 -35.32
C PHE A 900 -0.97 25.20 -33.87
N GLN A 901 -1.23 26.46 -33.50
CA GLN A 901 -1.83 26.85 -32.22
C GLN A 901 -2.56 28.19 -32.38
N ASP A 902 -3.69 28.38 -31.69
CA ASP A 902 -4.46 29.64 -31.70
C ASP A 902 -4.77 30.19 -33.11
N ARG A 903 -5.14 29.30 -34.05
CA ARG A 903 -5.43 29.62 -35.47
C ARG A 903 -4.24 30.22 -36.24
N LYS A 904 -3.01 30.05 -35.75
CA LYS A 904 -1.77 30.39 -36.44
C LYS A 904 -1.05 29.10 -36.82
N SER A 905 -0.36 29.10 -37.96
CA SER A 905 0.56 28.04 -38.35
C SER A 905 1.95 28.58 -38.65
N TRP A 906 2.97 27.76 -38.45
CA TRP A 906 4.35 28.05 -38.78
C TRP A 906 5.13 26.75 -38.97
N THR A 907 6.26 26.83 -39.66
CA THR A 907 7.17 25.69 -39.81
C THR A 907 8.18 25.64 -38.68
N THR A 908 8.58 24.44 -38.29
CA THR A 908 9.69 24.22 -37.36
C THR A 908 10.58 23.09 -37.87
N ASP A 909 11.88 23.22 -37.62
CA ASP A 909 12.88 22.30 -38.17
C ASP A 909 12.86 20.96 -37.43
N ILE A 910 13.14 19.90 -38.17
CA ILE A 910 13.32 18.56 -37.63
C ILE A 910 14.72 18.02 -37.87
N HIS A 911 15.17 17.20 -36.93
CA HIS A 911 16.35 16.38 -37.07
C HIS A 911 15.95 14.91 -37.15
N ILE A 912 16.48 14.19 -38.13
CA ILE A 912 16.16 12.79 -38.38
C ILE A 912 17.40 11.94 -38.13
N THR A 913 17.27 10.91 -37.30
CA THR A 913 18.19 9.78 -37.21
C THR A 913 17.49 8.60 -37.88
N GLU A 914 18.09 8.07 -38.95
CA GLU A 914 17.54 6.95 -39.71
C GLU A 914 17.59 5.65 -38.91
N ALA A 915 16.64 4.75 -39.19
CA ALA A 915 16.66 3.41 -38.63
C ALA A 915 17.91 2.64 -39.09
N THR A 916 18.34 1.70 -38.26
CA THR A 916 19.36 0.69 -38.61
C THR A 916 18.77 -0.70 -38.40
N ASP A 917 19.50 -1.75 -38.73
CA ASP A 917 19.04 -3.14 -38.55
C ASP A 917 18.56 -3.47 -37.13
N ARG A 918 18.98 -2.72 -36.10
CA ARG A 918 18.63 -2.96 -34.70
C ARG A 918 17.98 -1.78 -33.97
N LYS A 919 18.04 -0.56 -34.53
CA LYS A 919 17.57 0.66 -33.85
C LYS A 919 16.49 1.35 -34.64
N ALA A 920 15.48 1.85 -33.93
CA ALA A 920 14.40 2.62 -34.52
C ALA A 920 14.88 3.96 -35.08
N SER A 921 14.13 4.49 -36.04
CA SER A 921 14.26 5.88 -36.48
C SER A 921 13.87 6.83 -35.35
N VAL A 922 14.47 8.01 -35.33
CA VAL A 922 14.16 9.07 -34.36
C VAL A 922 13.99 10.39 -35.08
N VAL A 923 12.81 11.01 -34.96
CA VAL A 923 12.51 12.35 -35.47
C VAL A 923 12.44 13.30 -34.28
N THR A 924 13.28 14.33 -34.27
CA THR A 924 13.30 15.35 -33.21
C THR A 924 12.84 16.70 -33.75
N VAL A 925 11.72 17.20 -33.24
CA VAL A 925 11.25 18.58 -33.43
C VAL A 925 11.87 19.44 -32.33
N ARG A 926 12.65 20.47 -32.69
CA ARG A 926 13.29 21.37 -31.72
C ARG A 926 12.55 22.70 -31.66
N ASP A 927 12.21 23.12 -30.45
CA ASP A 927 11.46 24.34 -30.14
C ASP A 927 10.29 24.58 -31.11
N PRO A 928 9.23 23.76 -31.04
CA PRO A 928 8.03 23.98 -31.85
C PRO A 928 7.30 25.30 -31.52
N LYS A 929 7.74 26.07 -30.51
CA LYS A 929 7.18 27.37 -30.08
C LYS A 929 5.70 27.30 -29.67
N ILE A 930 5.26 26.15 -29.17
CA ILE A 930 3.90 25.92 -28.67
C ILE A 930 3.86 25.96 -27.14
N PHE A 931 2.80 26.54 -26.61
CA PHE A 931 2.53 26.60 -25.17
C PHE A 931 1.71 25.40 -24.72
N VAL A 932 1.94 24.91 -23.48
CA VAL A 932 1.23 23.73 -22.95
C VAL A 932 -0.25 24.00 -22.65
N THR A 933 -0.59 25.27 -22.39
CA THR A 933 -1.92 25.71 -21.95
C THR A 933 -2.97 25.66 -23.05
N GLY A 934 -2.58 25.82 -24.32
CA GLY A 934 -3.49 25.84 -25.47
C GLY A 934 -3.56 24.50 -26.22
N ASP A 935 -4.63 24.31 -26.99
CA ASP A 935 -4.73 23.24 -27.97
C ASP A 935 -3.79 23.51 -29.15
N TRP A 936 -3.12 22.45 -29.61
CA TRP A 936 -2.16 22.54 -30.71
C TRP A 936 -2.11 21.25 -31.50
N SER A 937 -1.58 21.33 -32.72
CA SER A 937 -1.25 20.18 -33.54
C SER A 937 0.07 20.37 -34.29
N ILE A 938 0.77 19.27 -34.55
CA ILE A 938 1.95 19.25 -35.41
C ILE A 938 1.71 18.23 -36.52
N GLN A 939 1.73 18.70 -37.76
CA GLN A 939 1.69 17.90 -38.97
C GLN A 939 3.12 17.54 -39.36
N PHE A 940 3.43 16.25 -39.29
CA PHE A 940 4.69 15.70 -39.75
C PHE A 940 4.65 15.49 -41.26
#